data_AF-A0A7C1H645-F1
#
_entry.id   AF-A0A7C1H645-F1
#
_cell.length_a   1.000
_cell.length_b   1.000
_cell.length_c   1.000
_cell.angle_alpha   90.00
_cell.angle_beta   90.00
_cell.angle_gamma   90.00
#
_symmetry.space_group_name_H-M   'P 1'
#
loop_
_entity.id
_entity.type
_entity.pdbx_description
1 polymer ?
#
loop_
_entity_poly.entity_id
_entity_poly.type
_entity_poly.pdbx_seq_one_letter_code
_entity_poly.pdbx_strand_id
1 'polypeptide(L)'
;MEGKGFTENGSLVKIRRLKNEKEEMTMSRIRFAALFMAALFAFTGTVSAITAEELAKKHRIKLWTFETGTLEGWYGENKFSKALSVTNDPKFVTEGKYAMKTDLTGSNDWNQEIMRNRGPFHADINKLVELSFDCIVPEATMKGLEYGEIYLVFSSQSNAWYSLKSALVPGKQTISYKIENQRIAKDMWDVYLVINSSQPFKGPIYIDNIQGRILGPPGNIEGVIKDSDGKGIKDAYVVVGEQLARTGNDGKFRMRVPEDAYRMAVVAYGYRDKGQDVMVLANQTNNLGEITLVKQREPKETAVKVSLDPSKVIRTFDPHKLYGQNVAAWHRPEGYRDNEALKRMKQIGATFIRLPGGDYGNEYDWRTGNVFRHDGTVRWTPDFNYMGGMAPFIRRLDSMWGGNKVEALPIINVMSPLSKTIEQRVNYQIEWLQDMKNKGIRFKYVEVGNEPDSKGAVPGPGKPKEGQPWYQAANDPKVLRWWSSIENYSKVFNYTSQKIKKAFPNDNLLLMGPCTMQPMNQEMLDGRPWQADAKSPVWVEKFLQLSGKHVDTLVVHEYPFWANNDARALLKKPQETWPVYMPKFRDWIKKHVNSIKGRENDYIEVALTEWNSGDENIMTAMLENSLFCADYLGEFIRQGGDLALIWDLYTQKPGLGGGHGLMDSENDPTDKFSRRGHYWVFDLYYNRFGTKVIDAKSDYENLSVHATMLDDRTIALMAINKSKFDIASAKIDIKGFKPSTTAKSWQFSEKEYVWSRELYRPIVNTGPTEFNARLGDSNSYNFPPYSITVMHLKK
;
A
#
# COMPACT_ATOMS: atom_id res chain seq x y z
N MET A 1 6.81 31.39 47.78
CA MET A 1 5.89 30.97 48.87
C MET A 1 4.48 31.08 48.34
N GLU A 2 3.77 29.94 48.33
CA GLU A 2 2.31 29.75 48.37
C GLU A 2 1.45 30.49 47.33
N GLY A 3 0.65 29.86 46.45
CA GLY A 3 -0.14 28.65 46.61
C GLY A 3 -1.63 29.03 46.50
N LYS A 4 -2.27 28.72 45.35
CA LYS A 4 -3.72 28.65 45.03
C LYS A 4 -3.79 28.45 43.50
N GLY A 5 -4.29 27.37 42.90
CA GLY A 5 -5.43 26.52 43.22
C GLY A 5 -6.37 26.55 42.01
N PHE A 6 -5.98 25.91 40.89
CA PHE A 6 -6.85 25.77 39.71
C PHE A 6 -7.73 24.54 39.88
N THR A 7 -9.03 24.75 40.01
CA THR A 7 -10.06 23.73 40.20
C THR A 7 -10.51 23.09 38.89
N GLU A 8 -10.79 21.80 38.99
CA GLU A 8 -10.97 20.75 37.99
C GLU A 8 -12.31 20.77 37.22
N ASN A 9 -12.94 21.93 36.99
CA ASN A 9 -14.34 21.97 36.48
C ASN A 9 -14.52 22.34 34.99
N GLY A 10 -13.46 22.53 34.21
CA GLY A 10 -13.57 22.81 32.77
C GLY A 10 -13.71 21.58 31.87
N SER A 11 -13.18 20.43 32.31
CA SER A 11 -13.05 19.21 31.49
C SER A 11 -14.33 18.38 31.47
N LEU A 12 -15.06 18.34 32.59
CA LEU A 12 -16.30 17.57 32.73
C LEU A 12 -17.48 18.18 31.96
N VAL A 13 -17.53 19.51 31.81
CA VAL A 13 -18.58 20.20 31.04
C VAL A 13 -18.38 20.01 29.52
N LYS A 14 -17.12 19.93 29.05
CA LYS A 14 -16.80 19.66 27.63
C LYS A 14 -17.10 18.22 27.22
N ILE A 15 -16.88 17.25 28.12
CA ILE A 15 -17.17 15.82 27.87
C ILE A 15 -18.69 15.55 27.89
N ARG A 16 -19.46 16.23 28.77
CA ARG A 16 -20.93 16.10 28.77
C ARG A 16 -21.59 16.71 27.52
N ARG A 17 -21.04 17.82 27.00
CA ARG A 17 -21.53 18.47 25.77
C ARG A 17 -21.26 17.63 24.52
N LEU A 18 -20.08 17.02 24.42
CA LEU A 18 -19.72 16.10 23.33
C LEU A 18 -20.47 14.76 23.36
N LYS A 19 -20.91 14.31 24.54
CA LYS A 19 -21.73 13.09 24.68
C LYS A 19 -23.19 13.33 24.27
N ASN A 20 -23.75 14.48 24.66
CA ASN A 20 -25.12 14.88 24.27
C ASN A 20 -25.21 15.23 22.77
N GLU A 21 -24.20 15.86 22.17
CA GLU A 21 -24.15 16.11 20.71
C GLU A 21 -24.01 14.81 19.90
N LYS A 22 -23.32 13.78 20.43
CA LYS A 22 -23.27 12.45 19.81
C LYS A 22 -24.62 11.72 19.91
N GLU A 23 -25.31 11.82 21.03
CA GLU A 23 -26.63 11.19 21.22
C GLU A 23 -27.72 11.90 20.40
N GLU A 24 -27.72 13.23 20.29
CA GLU A 24 -28.64 13.97 19.42
C GLU A 24 -28.36 13.74 17.93
N MET A 25 -27.10 13.61 17.51
CA MET A 25 -26.74 13.29 16.13
C MET A 25 -27.07 11.82 15.76
N THR A 26 -27.04 10.91 16.73
CA THR A 26 -27.45 9.50 16.55
C THR A 26 -28.97 9.38 16.50
N MET A 27 -29.70 10.11 17.34
CA MET A 27 -31.18 10.19 17.31
C MET A 27 -31.72 10.93 16.08
N SER A 28 -31.01 11.97 15.60
CA SER A 28 -31.34 12.67 14.34
C SER A 28 -31.15 11.76 13.12
N ARG A 29 -30.10 10.92 13.09
CA ARG A 29 -29.88 9.92 12.03
C ARG A 29 -30.92 8.79 12.04
N ILE A 30 -31.34 8.36 13.23
CA ILE A 30 -32.40 7.35 13.38
C ILE A 30 -33.77 7.91 12.97
N ARG A 31 -34.05 9.20 13.25
CA ARG A 31 -35.28 9.86 12.77
C ARG A 31 -35.24 10.21 11.28
N PHE A 32 -34.07 10.48 10.70
CA PHE A 32 -33.92 10.67 9.24
C PHE A 32 -34.06 9.36 8.45
N ALA A 33 -33.63 8.23 9.01
CA ALA A 33 -33.82 6.91 8.40
C ALA A 33 -35.30 6.47 8.39
N ALA A 34 -36.10 6.89 9.38
CA ALA A 34 -37.52 6.58 9.45
C ALA A 34 -38.40 7.50 8.58
N LEU A 35 -37.99 8.75 8.32
CA LEU A 35 -38.82 9.74 7.60
C LEU A 35 -38.60 9.80 6.09
N PHE A 36 -37.57 9.15 5.53
CA PHE A 36 -37.34 9.13 4.08
C PHE A 36 -37.84 7.87 3.35
N MET A 37 -38.34 6.88 4.09
CA MET A 37 -38.93 5.64 3.53
C MET A 37 -40.39 5.78 3.07
N ALA A 38 -41.03 6.94 3.29
CA ALA A 38 -42.44 7.16 3.00
C ALA A 38 -42.76 7.86 1.66
N ALA A 39 -41.76 8.16 0.81
CA ALA A 39 -41.97 8.95 -0.41
C ALA A 39 -41.89 8.17 -1.75
N LEU A 40 -41.93 6.83 -1.73
CA LEU A 40 -41.83 6.02 -2.97
C LEU A 40 -42.85 4.89 -3.12
N PHE A 41 -43.92 4.89 -2.32
CA PHE A 41 -44.96 3.87 -2.44
C PHE A 41 -46.36 4.48 -2.36
N ALA A 42 -46.76 5.15 -3.45
CA ALA A 42 -48.16 5.38 -3.72
C ALA A 42 -48.61 4.37 -4.79
N PHE A 43 -49.52 3.49 -4.36
CA PHE A 43 -50.35 2.52 -5.10
C PHE A 43 -49.89 1.05 -5.15
N THR A 44 -50.71 0.27 -4.42
CA THR A 44 -50.97 -1.18 -4.43
C THR A 44 -50.21 -2.06 -3.43
N GLY A 45 -50.94 -2.52 -2.41
CA GLY A 45 -50.68 -3.75 -1.64
C GLY A 45 -49.62 -3.65 -0.54
N THR A 46 -50.06 -3.65 0.72
CA THR A 46 -49.19 -3.77 1.90
C THR A 46 -48.50 -5.15 1.94
N VAL A 47 -47.33 -5.25 1.32
CA VAL A 47 -46.29 -6.23 1.68
C VAL A 47 -45.36 -5.49 2.65
N SER A 48 -45.17 -6.01 3.86
CA SER A 48 -44.16 -5.48 4.77
C SER A 48 -42.81 -5.49 4.06
N ALA A 49 -42.25 -4.31 3.77
CA ALA A 49 -40.97 -4.21 3.09
C ALA A 49 -39.89 -4.81 3.98
N ILE A 50 -39.25 -5.89 3.52
CA ILE A 50 -38.16 -6.53 4.23
C ILE A 50 -37.01 -5.54 4.44
N THR A 51 -36.52 -5.43 5.66
CA THR A 51 -35.40 -4.57 6.03
C THR A 51 -34.06 -5.22 5.67
N ALA A 52 -32.99 -4.43 5.55
CA ALA A 52 -31.64 -4.94 5.38
C ALA A 52 -31.21 -5.85 6.55
N GLU A 53 -31.67 -5.56 7.77
CA GLU A 53 -31.39 -6.38 8.95
C GLU A 53 -32.10 -7.74 8.88
N GLU A 54 -33.35 -7.78 8.43
CA GLU A 54 -34.08 -9.03 8.19
C GLU A 54 -33.44 -9.85 7.07
N LEU A 55 -32.92 -9.19 6.02
CA LEU A 55 -32.20 -9.87 4.94
C LEU A 55 -30.85 -10.43 5.41
N ALA A 56 -30.11 -9.70 6.25
CA ALA A 56 -28.85 -10.16 6.83
C ALA A 56 -29.02 -11.33 7.85
N LYS A 57 -30.26 -11.57 8.32
CA LYS A 57 -30.63 -12.75 9.11
C LYS A 57 -31.04 -13.94 8.24
N LYS A 58 -31.41 -13.72 6.97
CA LYS A 58 -31.66 -14.81 6.02
C LYS A 58 -30.35 -15.48 5.61
N HIS A 59 -30.46 -16.72 5.13
CA HIS A 59 -29.36 -17.53 4.58
C HIS A 59 -28.19 -17.75 5.53
N ARG A 60 -28.44 -17.68 6.86
CA ARG A 60 -27.47 -18.16 7.84
C ARG A 60 -27.51 -19.66 7.95
N ILE A 61 -26.33 -20.25 7.98
CA ILE A 61 -26.09 -21.67 8.15
C ILE A 61 -25.32 -21.89 9.44
N LYS A 62 -25.75 -22.86 10.23
CA LYS A 62 -25.01 -23.28 11.42
C LYS A 62 -23.82 -24.12 10.98
N LEU A 63 -22.61 -23.70 11.33
CA LEU A 63 -21.38 -24.40 10.96
C LEU A 63 -20.91 -25.30 12.09
N TRP A 64 -20.83 -24.74 13.31
CA TRP A 64 -20.44 -25.47 14.53
C TRP A 64 -21.26 -24.96 15.71
N THR A 65 -21.84 -25.90 16.46
CA THR A 65 -22.74 -25.60 17.58
C THR A 65 -22.32 -26.29 18.87
N PHE A 66 -21.36 -27.22 18.82
CA PHE A 66 -20.81 -27.97 19.96
C PHE A 66 -21.84 -28.84 20.72
N GLU A 67 -23.09 -28.91 20.29
CA GLU A 67 -24.19 -29.69 20.87
C GLU A 67 -23.92 -31.19 20.99
N THR A 68 -22.97 -31.70 20.21
CA THR A 68 -22.47 -33.08 20.34
C THR A 68 -21.71 -33.33 21.65
N GLY A 69 -21.39 -32.29 22.42
CA GLY A 69 -20.48 -32.37 23.56
C GLY A 69 -19.03 -32.60 23.15
N THR A 70 -18.70 -32.37 21.88
CA THR A 70 -17.35 -32.51 21.32
C THR A 70 -16.91 -31.19 20.67
N LEU A 71 -15.64 -31.11 20.28
CA LEU A 71 -15.08 -29.95 19.58
C LEU A 71 -15.46 -29.90 18.08
N GLU A 72 -16.26 -30.83 17.55
CA GLU A 72 -16.77 -30.81 16.17
C GLU A 72 -15.68 -30.60 15.10
N GLY A 73 -14.55 -31.28 15.29
CA GLY A 73 -13.41 -31.24 14.36
C GLY A 73 -12.43 -30.10 14.63
N TRP A 74 -12.67 -29.23 15.61
CA TRP A 74 -11.69 -28.26 16.08
C TRP A 74 -10.64 -28.95 16.96
N TYR A 75 -9.37 -28.68 16.67
CA TYR A 75 -8.21 -29.15 17.43
C TYR A 75 -7.07 -28.14 17.30
N GLY A 76 -5.93 -28.41 17.92
CA GLY A 76 -4.73 -27.61 17.71
C GLY A 76 -3.45 -28.35 18.00
N GLU A 77 -2.36 -27.90 17.39
CA GLU A 77 -1.07 -28.61 17.39
C GLU A 77 -0.09 -28.06 18.45
N ASN A 78 -0.25 -26.78 18.83
CA ASN A 78 0.59 -26.14 19.83
C ASN A 78 0.12 -26.45 21.27
N LYS A 79 0.94 -26.09 22.28
CA LYS A 79 0.64 -26.44 23.68
C LYS A 79 -0.64 -25.82 24.25
N PHE A 80 -1.03 -24.61 23.84
CA PHE A 80 -2.22 -23.95 24.41
C PHE A 80 -3.48 -24.32 23.62
N SER A 81 -3.37 -24.52 22.31
CA SER A 81 -4.45 -25.06 21.48
C SER A 81 -4.77 -26.53 21.80
N LYS A 82 -3.84 -27.29 22.40
CA LYS A 82 -4.14 -28.60 23.03
C LYS A 82 -5.07 -28.52 24.24
N ALA A 83 -5.29 -27.34 24.81
CA ALA A 83 -6.21 -27.11 25.92
C ALA A 83 -7.67 -26.85 25.46
N LEU A 84 -7.97 -27.06 24.17
CA LEU A 84 -9.33 -26.99 23.66
C LEU A 84 -10.23 -28.03 24.36
N SER A 85 -11.38 -27.58 24.84
CA SER A 85 -12.41 -28.43 25.43
C SER A 85 -13.80 -27.85 25.16
N VAL A 86 -14.85 -28.59 25.50
CA VAL A 86 -16.20 -28.01 25.60
C VAL A 86 -16.53 -27.67 27.06
N THR A 87 -17.46 -26.75 27.27
CA THR A 87 -18.05 -26.45 28.59
C THR A 87 -19.57 -26.43 28.49
N ASN A 88 -20.25 -26.85 29.54
CA ASN A 88 -21.70 -26.75 29.70
C ASN A 88 -22.11 -25.77 30.80
N ASP A 89 -21.19 -24.91 31.27
CA ASP A 89 -21.51 -23.86 32.23
C ASP A 89 -22.42 -22.83 31.54
N PRO A 90 -23.67 -22.64 32.00
CA PRO A 90 -24.62 -21.74 31.35
C PRO A 90 -24.15 -20.28 31.25
N LYS A 91 -23.14 -19.87 32.02
CA LYS A 91 -22.53 -18.54 31.92
C LYS A 91 -21.75 -18.32 30.61
N PHE A 92 -21.30 -19.41 29.98
CA PHE A 92 -20.43 -19.38 28.80
C PHE A 92 -21.07 -19.98 27.55
N VAL A 93 -22.29 -20.52 27.66
CA VAL A 93 -23.08 -21.04 26.55
C VAL A 93 -24.08 -19.96 26.12
N THR A 94 -24.04 -19.54 24.86
CA THR A 94 -24.92 -18.51 24.32
C THR A 94 -26.06 -19.09 23.50
N GLU A 95 -25.89 -20.30 22.94
CA GLU A 95 -26.92 -21.06 22.27
C GLU A 95 -26.75 -22.56 22.57
N GLY A 96 -27.84 -23.29 22.82
CA GLY A 96 -27.75 -24.73 23.04
C GLY A 96 -27.23 -25.13 24.42
N LYS A 97 -26.40 -26.17 24.48
CA LYS A 97 -25.93 -26.86 25.70
C LYS A 97 -24.44 -26.73 25.95
N TYR A 98 -23.63 -26.54 24.92
CA TYR A 98 -22.17 -26.53 25.05
C TYR A 98 -21.54 -25.38 24.26
N ALA A 99 -20.43 -24.86 24.77
CA ALA A 99 -19.58 -23.90 24.08
C ALA A 99 -18.13 -24.43 24.04
N MET A 100 -17.37 -24.02 23.02
CA MET A 100 -15.94 -24.30 22.97
C MET A 100 -15.19 -23.38 23.94
N LYS A 101 -14.27 -23.96 24.71
CA LYS A 101 -13.37 -23.27 25.62
C LYS A 101 -11.93 -23.47 25.15
N THR A 102 -11.14 -22.41 25.19
CA THR A 102 -9.68 -22.50 25.06
C THR A 102 -9.01 -21.71 26.18
N ASP A 103 -8.03 -22.31 26.85
CA ASP A 103 -7.23 -21.63 27.87
C ASP A 103 -6.02 -20.96 27.23
N LEU A 104 -6.04 -19.62 27.20
CA LEU A 104 -4.98 -18.81 26.58
C LEU A 104 -3.87 -18.43 27.57
N THR A 105 -3.89 -18.92 28.81
CA THR A 105 -2.97 -18.47 29.85
C THR A 105 -1.50 -18.62 29.41
N GLY A 106 -0.79 -17.49 29.33
CA GLY A 106 0.60 -17.43 28.90
C GLY A 106 0.82 -17.20 27.40
N SER A 107 -0.23 -17.15 26.58
CA SER A 107 -0.15 -16.88 25.14
C SER A 107 0.06 -15.37 24.86
N ASN A 108 1.06 -15.00 24.05
CA ASN A 108 1.36 -13.61 23.64
C ASN A 108 2.23 -13.56 22.39
N ASP A 109 2.24 -12.41 21.69
CA ASP A 109 2.90 -12.20 20.38
C ASP A 109 1.97 -12.59 19.20
N TRP A 110 2.51 -12.68 17.98
CA TRP A 110 1.80 -12.89 16.71
C TRP A 110 1.59 -14.38 16.38
N ASN A 111 0.39 -14.73 15.91
CA ASN A 111 -0.04 -16.04 15.44
C ASN A 111 0.10 -17.16 16.49
N GLN A 112 -0.27 -16.88 17.74
CA GLN A 112 0.16 -17.68 18.88
C GLN A 112 -0.72 -18.89 19.13
N GLU A 113 -2.03 -18.77 18.88
CA GLU A 113 -2.96 -19.89 18.98
C GLU A 113 -3.59 -20.21 17.66
N ILE A 114 -3.71 -21.48 17.34
CA ILE A 114 -4.30 -21.94 16.09
C ILE A 114 -5.29 -23.02 16.47
N MET A 115 -6.51 -22.60 16.75
CA MET A 115 -7.67 -23.50 16.75
C MET A 115 -7.93 -23.81 15.29
N ARG A 116 -7.85 -25.07 14.90
CA ARG A 116 -7.86 -25.53 13.51
C ARG A 116 -8.98 -26.53 13.31
N ASN A 117 -9.74 -26.38 12.24
CA ASN A 117 -10.68 -27.37 11.76
C ASN A 117 -10.29 -27.77 10.32
N ARG A 118 -10.13 -29.09 10.07
CA ARG A 118 -9.79 -29.67 8.75
C ARG A 118 -11.00 -30.24 8.01
N GLY A 119 -12.19 -30.01 8.54
CA GLY A 119 -13.42 -30.60 8.03
C GLY A 119 -13.66 -32.04 8.50
N PRO A 120 -14.61 -32.76 7.88
CA PRO A 120 -15.38 -32.33 6.69
C PRO A 120 -16.17 -31.05 6.97
N PHE A 121 -16.11 -30.10 6.03
CA PHE A 121 -16.81 -28.83 6.16
C PHE A 121 -18.25 -28.92 5.65
N HIS A 122 -19.08 -27.98 6.09
CA HIS A 122 -20.39 -27.77 5.50
C HIS A 122 -20.26 -27.55 3.98
N ALA A 123 -21.19 -28.08 3.18
CA ALA A 123 -21.13 -28.03 1.71
C ALA A 123 -21.05 -26.60 1.13
N ASP A 124 -21.52 -25.62 1.90
CA ASP A 124 -21.53 -24.20 1.54
C ASP A 124 -20.39 -23.39 2.18
N ILE A 125 -19.39 -24.02 2.80
CA ILE A 125 -18.26 -23.31 3.42
C ILE A 125 -17.55 -22.37 2.43
N ASN A 126 -17.39 -22.80 1.17
CA ASN A 126 -16.74 -22.03 0.12
C ASN A 126 -17.68 -20.96 -0.50
N LYS A 127 -18.92 -20.84 -0.03
CA LYS A 127 -19.93 -19.85 -0.49
C LYS A 127 -20.17 -18.74 0.52
N LEU A 128 -19.46 -18.75 1.65
CA LEU A 128 -19.67 -17.76 2.70
C LEU A 128 -19.29 -16.36 2.23
N VAL A 129 -20.11 -15.39 2.63
CA VAL A 129 -19.85 -13.94 2.55
C VAL A 129 -19.76 -13.30 3.93
N GLU A 130 -20.09 -14.06 4.97
CA GLU A 130 -19.88 -13.67 6.36
C GLU A 130 -19.71 -14.92 7.22
N LEU A 131 -18.92 -14.82 8.28
CA LEU A 131 -18.89 -15.79 9.37
C LEU A 131 -18.93 -15.03 10.69
N SER A 132 -19.81 -15.45 11.57
CA SER A 132 -19.97 -14.87 12.90
C SER A 132 -19.97 -15.93 13.98
N PHE A 133 -19.55 -15.54 15.18
CA PHE A 133 -19.67 -16.37 16.38
C PHE A 133 -19.81 -15.50 17.62
N ASP A 134 -20.40 -16.07 18.66
CA ASP A 134 -20.40 -15.46 19.97
C ASP A 134 -19.09 -15.78 20.68
N CYS A 135 -18.51 -14.77 21.31
CA CYS A 135 -17.30 -14.89 22.10
C CYS A 135 -17.51 -14.26 23.48
N ILE A 136 -17.19 -15.01 24.53
CA ILE A 136 -17.21 -14.52 25.90
C ILE A 136 -15.77 -14.49 26.43
N VAL A 137 -15.34 -13.31 26.85
CA VAL A 137 -13.99 -13.06 27.37
C VAL A 137 -14.09 -12.60 28.83
N PRO A 138 -13.73 -13.43 29.81
CA PRO A 138 -13.63 -13.00 31.21
C PRO A 138 -12.71 -11.79 31.37
N GLU A 139 -13.06 -10.83 32.23
CA GLU A 139 -12.24 -9.62 32.46
C GLU A 139 -10.79 -9.95 32.86
N ALA A 140 -10.62 -11.01 33.67
CA ALA A 140 -9.31 -11.48 34.10
C ALA A 140 -8.42 -11.86 32.92
N THR A 141 -8.98 -12.43 31.85
CA THR A 141 -8.26 -12.88 30.64
C THR A 141 -7.52 -11.73 29.97
N MET A 142 -8.14 -10.53 29.91
CA MET A 142 -7.59 -9.33 29.25
C MET A 142 -6.75 -8.43 30.17
N LYS A 143 -6.63 -8.77 31.47
CA LYS A 143 -6.05 -7.86 32.47
C LYS A 143 -4.57 -7.54 32.20
N GLY A 144 -4.29 -6.29 31.82
CA GLY A 144 -2.94 -5.79 31.58
C GLY A 144 -2.46 -5.92 30.13
N LEU A 145 -3.33 -6.31 29.20
CA LEU A 145 -3.07 -6.23 27.77
C LEU A 145 -3.38 -4.82 27.27
N GLU A 146 -2.52 -4.28 26.39
CA GLU A 146 -2.81 -3.09 25.59
C GLU A 146 -3.77 -3.43 24.45
N TYR A 147 -3.63 -4.62 23.86
CA TYR A 147 -4.56 -5.19 22.90
C TYR A 147 -4.62 -6.71 23.00
N GLY A 148 -5.78 -7.26 22.61
CA GLY A 148 -5.97 -8.67 22.27
C GLY A 148 -6.86 -8.75 21.04
N GLU A 149 -6.50 -9.62 20.10
CA GLU A 149 -7.18 -9.78 18.82
C GLU A 149 -7.42 -11.26 18.55
N ILE A 150 -8.51 -11.53 17.84
CA ILE A 150 -8.81 -12.83 17.25
C ILE A 150 -8.91 -12.66 15.73
N TYR A 151 -8.34 -13.61 15.01
CA TYR A 151 -8.32 -13.67 13.56
C TYR A 151 -9.11 -14.89 13.12
N LEU A 152 -9.99 -14.71 12.14
CA LEU A 152 -10.53 -15.80 11.34
C LEU A 152 -9.60 -16.01 10.14
N VAL A 153 -9.09 -17.22 9.94
CA VAL A 153 -8.26 -17.54 8.79
C VAL A 153 -8.86 -18.68 8.00
N PHE A 154 -9.00 -18.50 6.70
CA PHE A 154 -9.31 -19.57 5.76
C PHE A 154 -8.04 -19.96 4.99
N SER A 155 -7.78 -21.26 4.91
CA SER A 155 -6.80 -21.83 3.99
C SER A 155 -7.52 -22.71 2.99
N SER A 156 -7.35 -22.37 1.72
CA SER A 156 -8.07 -22.96 0.60
C SER A 156 -7.22 -22.90 -0.65
N GLN A 157 -7.63 -23.60 -1.71
CA GLN A 157 -6.98 -23.46 -3.02
C GLN A 157 -7.08 -22.03 -3.56
N SER A 158 -8.18 -21.31 -3.27
CA SER A 158 -8.32 -19.90 -3.63
C SER A 158 -7.29 -19.01 -2.91
N ASN A 159 -7.12 -19.21 -1.60
CA ASN A 159 -6.13 -18.49 -0.81
C ASN A 159 -5.62 -19.37 0.33
N ALA A 160 -4.32 -19.67 0.32
CA ALA A 160 -3.68 -20.48 1.35
C ALA A 160 -3.66 -19.82 2.74
N TRP A 161 -3.87 -18.50 2.82
CA TRP A 161 -3.93 -17.78 4.10
C TRP A 161 -4.75 -16.48 3.98
N TYR A 162 -6.08 -16.60 3.97
CA TYR A 162 -6.98 -15.46 4.00
C TYR A 162 -7.39 -15.13 5.44
N SER A 163 -6.78 -14.08 6.02
CA SER A 163 -6.98 -13.69 7.42
C SER A 163 -7.82 -12.43 7.59
N LEU A 164 -8.76 -12.46 8.52
CA LEU A 164 -9.62 -11.34 8.91
C LEU A 164 -9.52 -11.13 10.42
N LYS A 165 -9.43 -9.89 10.90
CA LYS A 165 -9.14 -9.59 12.31
C LYS A 165 -10.28 -8.86 13.02
N SER A 166 -10.43 -9.14 14.30
CA SER A 166 -11.31 -8.41 15.22
C SER A 166 -10.63 -8.25 16.58
N ALA A 167 -10.93 -7.15 17.26
CA ALA A 167 -10.52 -6.97 18.65
C ALA A 167 -11.28 -7.94 19.58
N LEU A 168 -10.62 -8.37 20.65
CA LEU A 168 -11.25 -9.02 21.79
C LEU A 168 -11.53 -7.96 22.86
N VAL A 169 -12.78 -7.88 23.31
CA VAL A 169 -13.16 -7.03 24.44
C VAL A 169 -13.67 -7.89 25.60
N PRO A 170 -13.43 -7.48 26.87
CA PRO A 170 -14.04 -8.14 28.02
C PRO A 170 -15.57 -8.20 27.93
N GLY A 171 -16.16 -9.32 28.35
CA GLY A 171 -17.60 -9.57 28.34
C GLY A 171 -18.06 -10.46 27.17
N LYS A 172 -19.38 -10.52 26.97
CA LYS A 172 -20.03 -11.20 25.83
C LYS A 172 -20.06 -10.28 24.62
N GLN A 173 -19.66 -10.79 23.46
CA GLN A 173 -19.68 -10.10 22.19
C GLN A 173 -20.02 -11.07 21.06
N THR A 174 -20.66 -10.58 19.98
CA THR A 174 -20.75 -11.32 18.72
C THR A 174 -19.71 -10.74 17.78
N ILE A 175 -18.79 -11.58 17.33
CA ILE A 175 -17.77 -11.20 16.35
C ILE A 175 -18.26 -11.64 14.98
N SER A 176 -18.27 -10.71 14.01
CA SER A 176 -18.67 -10.99 12.63
C SER A 176 -17.60 -10.54 11.65
N TYR A 177 -17.26 -11.42 10.71
CA TYR A 177 -16.29 -11.21 9.67
C TYR A 177 -16.98 -11.20 8.32
N LYS A 178 -16.86 -10.12 7.56
CA LYS A 178 -17.23 -10.10 6.14
C LYS A 178 -16.16 -10.85 5.34
N ILE A 179 -16.60 -11.76 4.48
CA ILE A 179 -15.74 -12.65 3.70
C ILE A 179 -15.83 -12.24 2.23
N GLU A 180 -14.67 -12.01 1.61
CA GLU A 180 -14.54 -11.94 0.16
C GLU A 180 -14.63 -13.36 -0.40
N ASN A 181 -15.80 -13.75 -0.92
CA ASN A 181 -16.08 -15.13 -1.30
C ASN A 181 -15.03 -15.71 -2.26
N GLN A 182 -14.56 -14.92 -3.23
CA GLN A 182 -13.51 -15.30 -4.17
C GLN A 182 -12.23 -15.87 -3.50
N ARG A 183 -11.86 -15.36 -2.32
CA ARG A 183 -10.67 -15.79 -1.58
C ARG A 183 -10.83 -17.14 -0.91
N ILE A 184 -12.06 -17.66 -0.86
CA ILE A 184 -12.37 -18.99 -0.31
C ILE A 184 -13.17 -19.86 -1.27
N ALA A 185 -13.33 -19.46 -2.54
CA ALA A 185 -14.29 -20.09 -3.46
C ALA A 185 -13.94 -21.53 -3.88
N LYS A 186 -12.68 -21.97 -3.70
CA LYS A 186 -12.19 -23.28 -4.17
C LYS A 186 -11.53 -24.05 -3.04
N ASP A 187 -11.90 -25.33 -2.91
CA ASP A 187 -11.33 -26.36 -2.04
C ASP A 187 -10.86 -25.83 -0.68
N MET A 188 -11.75 -25.82 0.31
CA MET A 188 -11.38 -25.47 1.69
C MET A 188 -10.50 -26.58 2.28
N TRP A 189 -9.33 -26.20 2.79
CA TRP A 189 -8.43 -27.13 3.49
C TRP A 189 -8.55 -26.95 5.00
N ASP A 190 -8.55 -25.71 5.48
CA ASP A 190 -8.58 -25.40 6.91
C ASP A 190 -9.34 -24.12 7.22
N VAL A 191 -10.02 -24.12 8.36
CA VAL A 191 -10.49 -22.89 9.03
C VAL A 191 -9.75 -22.77 10.35
N TYR A 192 -9.21 -21.59 10.63
CA TYR A 192 -8.51 -21.30 11.87
C TYR A 192 -9.13 -20.13 12.62
N LEU A 193 -9.04 -20.20 13.95
CA LEU A 193 -9.12 -19.04 14.82
C LEU A 193 -7.74 -18.81 15.43
N VAL A 194 -7.20 -17.62 15.18
CA VAL A 194 -5.84 -17.24 15.57
C VAL A 194 -5.83 -16.07 16.55
N ILE A 195 -5.02 -16.16 17.60
CA ILE A 195 -4.98 -15.14 18.65
C ILE A 195 -3.66 -14.36 18.62
N ASN A 196 -3.78 -13.03 18.75
CA ASN A 196 -2.66 -12.11 18.96
C ASN A 196 -2.89 -11.26 20.21
N SER A 197 -1.83 -10.89 20.92
CA SER A 197 -1.89 -9.92 22.02
C SER A 197 -0.58 -9.18 22.27
N SER A 198 -0.70 -8.03 22.93
CA SER A 198 0.46 -7.24 23.36
C SER A 198 1.26 -7.91 24.49
N GLN A 199 0.60 -8.72 25.31
CA GLN A 199 1.13 -9.31 26.55
C GLN A 199 0.46 -10.68 26.80
N PRO A 200 1.05 -11.55 27.65
CA PRO A 200 0.46 -12.85 28.01
C PRO A 200 -0.97 -12.75 28.51
N PHE A 201 -1.89 -13.46 27.84
CA PHE A 201 -3.25 -13.69 28.33
C PHE A 201 -3.21 -14.39 29.69
N LYS A 202 -4.22 -14.15 30.52
CA LYS A 202 -4.29 -14.64 31.90
C LYS A 202 -5.44 -15.61 32.17
N GLY A 203 -6.13 -16.05 31.13
CA GLY A 203 -7.29 -16.92 31.29
C GLY A 203 -7.88 -17.37 29.97
N PRO A 204 -9.01 -18.11 30.03
CA PRO A 204 -9.65 -18.67 28.86
C PRO A 204 -10.51 -17.67 28.11
N ILE A 205 -10.89 -18.04 26.90
CA ILE A 205 -12.04 -17.49 26.17
C ILE A 205 -13.02 -18.62 25.82
N TYR A 206 -14.25 -18.23 25.54
CA TYR A 206 -15.34 -19.14 25.18
C TYR A 206 -15.94 -18.71 23.86
N ILE A 207 -16.15 -19.66 22.95
CA ILE A 207 -16.67 -19.45 21.61
C ILE A 207 -17.86 -20.36 21.40
N ASP A 208 -18.95 -19.79 20.91
CA ASP A 208 -20.20 -20.50 20.70
C ASP A 208 -20.92 -19.96 19.45
N ASN A 209 -21.92 -20.69 18.98
CA ASN A 209 -22.81 -20.29 17.89
C ASN A 209 -22.06 -19.85 16.61
N ILE A 210 -21.19 -20.71 16.08
CA ILE A 210 -20.43 -20.37 14.87
C ILE A 210 -21.35 -20.56 13.65
N GLN A 211 -21.71 -19.44 13.03
CA GLN A 211 -22.61 -19.36 11.89
C GLN A 211 -21.92 -18.76 10.67
N GLY A 212 -22.22 -19.30 9.50
CA GLY A 212 -21.91 -18.69 8.22
C GLY A 212 -23.14 -17.98 7.65
N ARG A 213 -22.93 -17.02 6.76
CA ARG A 213 -23.97 -16.48 5.88
C ARG A 213 -23.53 -16.64 4.43
N ILE A 214 -24.45 -17.10 3.59
CA ILE A 214 -24.28 -17.14 2.13
C ILE A 214 -25.17 -16.09 1.47
N LEU A 215 -24.87 -15.74 0.23
CA LEU A 215 -25.77 -14.92 -0.57
C LEU A 215 -27.02 -15.74 -0.94
N GLY A 216 -28.18 -15.07 -0.98
CA GLY A 216 -29.42 -15.71 -1.38
C GLY A 216 -29.51 -15.95 -2.90
N PRO A 217 -30.52 -16.72 -3.36
CA PRO A 217 -30.77 -16.87 -4.79
C PRO A 217 -30.90 -15.51 -5.49
N PRO A 218 -30.39 -15.36 -6.72
CA PRO A 218 -30.31 -14.06 -7.34
C PRO A 218 -31.66 -13.50 -7.81
N GLY A 219 -31.78 -12.17 -7.75
CA GLY A 219 -32.82 -11.37 -8.40
C GLY A 219 -32.28 -10.63 -9.62
N ASN A 220 -33.18 -10.07 -10.43
CA ASN A 220 -32.82 -9.05 -11.42
C ASN A 220 -32.86 -7.68 -10.76
N ILE A 221 -31.97 -6.79 -11.18
CA ILE A 221 -32.05 -5.36 -10.89
C ILE A 221 -32.00 -4.61 -12.21
N GLU A 222 -32.85 -3.61 -12.35
CA GLU A 222 -32.94 -2.77 -13.54
C GLU A 222 -33.28 -1.34 -13.17
N GLY A 223 -33.00 -0.42 -14.08
CA GLY A 223 -33.33 1.00 -13.90
C GLY A 223 -32.85 1.83 -15.08
N VAL A 224 -33.03 3.14 -14.96
CA VAL A 224 -32.62 4.11 -15.99
C VAL A 224 -31.79 5.21 -15.34
N ILE A 225 -30.55 5.41 -15.81
CA ILE A 225 -29.69 6.51 -15.40
C ILE A 225 -29.96 7.71 -16.31
N LYS A 226 -30.33 8.85 -15.72
CA LYS A 226 -30.64 10.09 -16.46
C LYS A 226 -29.86 11.28 -15.92
N ASP A 227 -29.66 12.29 -16.73
CA ASP A 227 -29.22 13.60 -16.25
C ASP A 227 -30.39 14.42 -15.67
N SER A 228 -30.09 15.59 -15.10
CA SER A 228 -31.10 16.50 -14.55
C SER A 228 -32.11 17.01 -15.58
N ASP A 229 -31.80 16.90 -16.87
CA ASP A 229 -32.65 17.31 -17.98
C ASP A 229 -33.54 16.16 -18.47
N GLY A 230 -33.46 14.99 -17.82
CA GLY A 230 -34.23 13.79 -18.14
C GLY A 230 -33.66 12.95 -19.29
N LYS A 231 -32.49 13.30 -19.82
CA LYS A 231 -31.83 12.55 -20.91
C LYS A 231 -31.13 11.32 -20.35
N GLY A 232 -31.33 10.17 -20.99
CA GLY A 232 -30.61 8.93 -20.68
C GLY A 232 -29.10 9.10 -20.82
N ILE A 233 -28.34 8.68 -19.80
CA ILE A 233 -26.88 8.75 -19.82
C ILE A 233 -26.34 7.43 -20.35
N LYS A 234 -25.79 7.46 -21.56
CA LYS A 234 -25.10 6.32 -22.18
C LYS A 234 -23.80 6.00 -21.45
N ASP A 235 -23.42 4.72 -21.43
CA ASP A 235 -22.10 4.25 -21.02
C ASP A 235 -21.74 4.52 -19.55
N ALA A 236 -22.73 4.86 -18.72
CA ALA A 236 -22.58 4.96 -17.28
C ALA A 236 -22.33 3.56 -16.69
N TYR A 237 -21.38 3.47 -15.77
CA TYR A 237 -21.06 2.26 -15.03
C TYR A 237 -21.98 2.16 -13.81
N VAL A 238 -22.66 1.03 -13.67
CA VAL A 238 -23.50 0.72 -12.52
C VAL A 238 -22.92 -0.50 -11.81
N VAL A 239 -22.57 -0.33 -10.54
CA VAL A 239 -21.94 -1.36 -9.70
C VAL A 239 -22.93 -1.78 -8.62
N VAL A 240 -23.22 -3.08 -8.51
CA VAL A 240 -24.04 -3.64 -7.42
C VAL A 240 -23.44 -4.97 -6.98
N GLY A 241 -22.94 -5.03 -5.75
CA GLY A 241 -22.17 -6.19 -5.28
C GLY A 241 -20.93 -6.39 -6.15
N GLU A 242 -20.71 -7.62 -6.61
CA GLU A 242 -19.61 -7.96 -7.54
C GLU A 242 -19.96 -7.72 -9.02
N GLN A 243 -21.17 -7.24 -9.31
CA GLN A 243 -21.65 -7.06 -10.68
C GLN A 243 -21.40 -5.63 -11.19
N LEU A 244 -21.07 -5.54 -12.47
CA LEU A 244 -20.84 -4.30 -13.20
C LEU A 244 -21.67 -4.32 -14.49
N ALA A 245 -22.49 -3.29 -14.71
CA ALA A 245 -23.20 -3.07 -15.96
C ALA A 245 -22.83 -1.72 -16.58
N ARG A 246 -23.05 -1.59 -17.89
CA ARG A 246 -23.00 -0.32 -18.61
C ARG A 246 -24.37 0.02 -19.16
N THR A 247 -24.75 1.29 -19.07
CA THR A 247 -26.05 1.74 -19.58
C THR A 247 -26.07 1.81 -21.11
N GLY A 248 -27.22 1.49 -21.70
CA GLY A 248 -27.48 1.70 -23.13
C GLY A 248 -27.64 3.18 -23.50
N ASN A 249 -27.89 3.47 -24.79
CA ASN A 249 -28.09 4.84 -25.29
C ASN A 249 -29.25 5.59 -24.60
N ASP A 250 -30.23 4.87 -24.07
CA ASP A 250 -31.39 5.40 -23.35
C ASP A 250 -31.18 5.46 -21.83
N GLY A 251 -29.97 5.16 -21.34
CA GLY A 251 -29.63 5.15 -19.93
C GLY A 251 -30.04 3.88 -19.19
N LYS A 252 -30.66 2.90 -19.86
CA LYS A 252 -31.14 1.68 -19.20
C LYS A 252 -30.00 0.73 -18.86
N PHE A 253 -30.11 0.08 -17.71
CA PHE A 253 -29.26 -1.05 -17.33
C PHE A 253 -30.13 -2.18 -16.77
N ARG A 254 -29.60 -3.40 -16.87
CA ARG A 254 -30.14 -4.58 -16.20
C ARG A 254 -29.01 -5.52 -15.85
N MET A 255 -29.03 -6.09 -14.66
CA MET A 255 -28.08 -7.12 -14.24
C MET A 255 -28.76 -8.10 -13.29
N ARG A 256 -28.10 -9.23 -13.04
CA ARG A 256 -28.56 -10.26 -12.12
C ARG A 256 -27.60 -10.32 -10.94
N VAL A 257 -28.12 -10.10 -9.74
CA VAL A 257 -27.33 -9.97 -8.50
C VAL A 257 -27.89 -10.94 -7.47
N PRO A 258 -27.05 -11.61 -6.66
CA PRO A 258 -27.54 -12.42 -5.53
C PRO A 258 -28.44 -11.61 -4.59
N GLU A 259 -29.34 -12.29 -3.85
CA GLU A 259 -30.17 -11.60 -2.86
C GLU A 259 -29.30 -11.14 -1.68
N ASP A 260 -29.18 -9.82 -1.53
CA ASP A 260 -28.57 -9.15 -0.39
C ASP A 260 -28.93 -7.64 -0.40
N ALA A 261 -28.50 -6.94 0.64
CA ALA A 261 -28.42 -5.49 0.71
C ALA A 261 -27.06 -5.02 0.19
N TYR A 262 -27.08 -4.13 -0.80
CA TYR A 262 -25.86 -3.61 -1.44
C TYR A 262 -25.80 -2.09 -1.36
N ARG A 263 -24.58 -1.55 -1.38
CA ARG A 263 -24.34 -0.17 -1.79
C ARG A 263 -24.12 -0.18 -3.30
N MET A 264 -25.08 0.35 -4.05
CA MET A 264 -24.90 0.59 -5.48
C MET A 264 -24.05 1.84 -5.68
N ALA A 265 -23.15 1.81 -6.67
CA ALA A 265 -22.45 2.99 -7.16
C ALA A 265 -22.73 3.19 -8.66
N VAL A 266 -22.96 4.44 -9.06
CA VAL A 266 -23.10 4.84 -10.46
C VAL A 266 -22.03 5.87 -10.78
N VAL A 267 -21.23 5.56 -11.80
CA VAL A 267 -20.12 6.41 -12.26
C VAL A 267 -20.26 6.69 -13.74
N ALA A 268 -20.20 7.97 -14.11
CA ALA A 268 -20.24 8.40 -15.50
C ALA A 268 -19.36 9.64 -15.68
N TYR A 269 -18.51 9.64 -16.71
CA TYR A 269 -17.65 10.77 -17.01
C TYR A 269 -18.46 12.07 -17.20
N GLY A 270 -18.02 13.16 -16.56
CA GLY A 270 -18.72 14.44 -16.56
C GLY A 270 -19.90 14.53 -15.58
N TYR A 271 -20.16 13.49 -14.78
CA TYR A 271 -21.19 13.48 -13.73
C TYR A 271 -20.57 13.23 -12.36
N ARG A 272 -21.26 13.68 -11.30
CA ARG A 272 -20.88 13.34 -9.93
C ARG A 272 -21.30 11.89 -9.65
N ASP A 273 -20.37 11.11 -9.11
CA ASP A 273 -20.65 9.75 -8.66
C ASP A 273 -21.83 9.72 -7.70
N LYS A 274 -22.69 8.71 -7.85
CA LYS A 274 -23.86 8.52 -7.01
C LYS A 274 -23.82 7.15 -6.35
N GLY A 275 -23.83 7.15 -5.02
CA GLY A 275 -24.03 5.95 -4.23
C GLY A 275 -25.44 5.90 -3.65
N GLN A 276 -26.09 4.74 -3.65
CA GLN A 276 -27.36 4.51 -2.95
C GLN A 276 -27.45 3.08 -2.44
N ASP A 277 -28.16 2.87 -1.34
CA ASP A 277 -28.41 1.53 -0.83
C ASP A 277 -29.53 0.89 -1.66
N VAL A 278 -29.34 -0.37 -2.04
CA VAL A 278 -30.30 -1.14 -2.84
C VAL A 278 -30.51 -2.51 -2.23
N MET A 279 -31.76 -2.96 -2.24
CA MET A 279 -32.14 -4.30 -1.82
C MET A 279 -32.39 -5.13 -3.08
N VAL A 280 -31.77 -6.30 -3.16
CA VAL A 280 -32.04 -7.25 -4.23
C VAL A 280 -32.82 -8.42 -3.62
N LEU A 281 -34.08 -8.59 -4.03
CA LEU A 281 -34.89 -9.72 -3.60
C LEU A 281 -34.78 -10.90 -4.56
N ALA A 282 -34.71 -12.11 -4.00
CA ALA A 282 -34.53 -13.35 -4.75
C ALA A 282 -35.66 -13.58 -5.75
N ASN A 283 -35.31 -14.02 -6.96
CA ASN A 283 -36.25 -14.40 -8.03
C ASN A 283 -37.25 -13.31 -8.44
N GLN A 284 -36.98 -12.04 -8.11
CA GLN A 284 -37.80 -10.89 -8.48
C GLN A 284 -37.05 -9.94 -9.41
N THR A 285 -37.78 -9.02 -10.06
CA THR A 285 -37.18 -7.87 -10.75
C THR A 285 -37.30 -6.64 -9.86
N ASN A 286 -36.18 -6.19 -9.35
CA ASN A 286 -36.05 -5.00 -8.50
C ASN A 286 -35.82 -3.80 -9.42
N ASN A 287 -36.90 -3.11 -9.82
CA ASN A 287 -36.81 -1.94 -10.68
C ASN A 287 -36.56 -0.69 -9.83
N LEU A 288 -35.40 -0.06 -10.02
CA LEU A 288 -34.97 1.13 -9.29
C LEU A 288 -35.57 2.44 -9.85
N GLY A 289 -36.36 2.36 -10.91
CA GLY A 289 -36.91 3.52 -11.60
C GLY A 289 -35.83 4.40 -12.23
N GLU A 290 -36.06 5.70 -12.18
CA GLU A 290 -35.14 6.70 -12.70
C GLU A 290 -34.15 7.16 -11.62
N ILE A 291 -32.87 7.11 -11.96
CA ILE A 291 -31.78 7.52 -11.09
C ILE A 291 -31.08 8.71 -11.75
N THR A 292 -31.37 9.90 -11.23
CA THR A 292 -30.77 11.13 -11.73
C THR A 292 -29.33 11.29 -11.24
N LEU A 293 -28.40 11.52 -12.17
CA LEU A 293 -27.05 12.00 -11.91
C LEU A 293 -26.96 13.50 -12.11
N VAL A 294 -26.15 14.15 -11.28
CA VAL A 294 -25.89 15.58 -11.38
C VAL A 294 -24.63 15.79 -12.22
N LYS A 295 -24.71 16.62 -13.27
CA LYS A 295 -23.55 17.02 -14.06
C LYS A 295 -22.49 17.60 -13.14
N GLN A 296 -21.22 17.28 -13.37
CA GLN A 296 -20.14 17.98 -12.69
C GLN A 296 -20.21 19.46 -13.04
N ARG A 297 -19.68 20.29 -12.15
CA ARG A 297 -19.60 21.72 -12.42
C ARG A 297 -18.65 21.91 -13.60
N GLU A 298 -19.08 22.66 -14.61
CA GLU A 298 -18.19 23.05 -15.71
C GLU A 298 -16.91 23.69 -15.14
N PRO A 299 -15.73 23.18 -15.52
CA PRO A 299 -14.48 23.74 -15.07
C PRO A 299 -14.33 25.19 -15.54
N LYS A 300 -13.67 26.01 -14.73
CA LYS A 300 -13.32 27.37 -15.12
C LYS A 300 -12.01 27.37 -15.89
N GLU A 301 -11.92 28.18 -16.94
CA GLU A 301 -10.63 28.44 -17.58
C GLU A 301 -9.81 29.39 -16.71
N THR A 302 -8.58 28.98 -16.40
CA THR A 302 -7.56 29.82 -15.77
C THR A 302 -6.45 30.04 -16.77
N ALA A 303 -6.17 31.29 -17.14
CA ALA A 303 -5.07 31.61 -18.02
C ALA A 303 -3.73 31.31 -17.33
N VAL A 304 -2.85 30.58 -18.01
CA VAL A 304 -1.54 30.14 -17.49
C VAL A 304 -0.46 30.44 -18.51
N LYS A 305 0.74 30.81 -18.05
CA LYS A 305 1.94 30.86 -18.88
C LYS A 305 2.85 29.68 -18.53
N VAL A 306 3.15 28.85 -19.54
CA VAL A 306 4.18 27.81 -19.45
C VAL A 306 5.40 28.30 -20.23
N SER A 307 6.57 28.35 -19.59
CA SER A 307 7.83 28.81 -20.19
C SER A 307 8.84 27.67 -20.24
N LEU A 308 9.44 27.43 -21.41
CA LEU A 308 10.44 26.40 -21.66
C LEU A 308 11.72 27.02 -22.24
N ASP A 309 12.90 26.63 -21.74
CA ASP A 309 14.19 27.05 -22.29
C ASP A 309 15.03 25.82 -22.71
N PRO A 310 14.94 25.38 -23.99
CA PRO A 310 15.67 24.20 -24.47
C PRO A 310 17.19 24.39 -24.48
N SER A 311 17.69 25.63 -24.35
CA SER A 311 19.14 25.90 -24.22
C SER A 311 19.66 25.65 -22.80
N LYS A 312 18.76 25.58 -21.81
CA LYS A 312 19.09 25.31 -20.41
C LYS A 312 18.80 23.85 -20.06
N VAL A 313 19.73 22.97 -20.43
CA VAL A 313 19.70 21.58 -19.96
C VAL A 313 19.99 21.57 -18.47
N ILE A 314 19.03 21.13 -17.67
CA ILE A 314 19.20 20.99 -16.21
C ILE A 314 20.08 19.78 -15.93
N ARG A 315 19.78 18.66 -16.58
CA ARG A 315 20.51 17.40 -16.45
C ARG A 315 20.08 16.38 -17.49
N THR A 316 20.86 15.30 -17.59
CA THR A 316 20.41 14.03 -18.18
C THR A 316 20.29 13.01 -17.07
N PHE A 317 19.25 12.18 -17.08
CA PHE A 317 19.09 11.09 -16.12
C PHE A 317 19.14 9.71 -16.81
N ASP A 318 19.40 8.68 -16.00
CA ASP A 318 19.41 7.28 -16.44
C ASP A 318 18.04 6.64 -16.16
N PRO A 319 17.24 6.31 -17.20
CA PRO A 319 15.92 5.71 -17.01
C PRO A 319 15.99 4.34 -16.32
N HIS A 320 17.08 3.60 -16.46
CA HIS A 320 17.28 2.33 -15.76
C HIS A 320 17.19 2.53 -14.24
N LYS A 321 17.77 3.62 -13.72
CA LYS A 321 17.85 3.89 -12.28
C LYS A 321 16.59 4.52 -11.70
N LEU A 322 15.78 5.19 -12.52
CA LEU A 322 14.63 5.97 -12.03
C LEU A 322 13.28 5.28 -12.15
N TYR A 323 13.20 4.20 -12.93
CA TYR A 323 11.98 3.41 -13.08
C TYR A 323 12.09 2.07 -12.33
N GLY A 324 12.90 2.06 -11.27
CA GLY A 324 13.14 0.89 -10.45
C GLY A 324 11.91 0.45 -9.66
N GLN A 325 11.91 -0.82 -9.28
CA GLN A 325 10.78 -1.47 -8.62
C GLN A 325 11.25 -2.21 -7.38
N ASN A 326 10.46 -2.12 -6.31
CA ASN A 326 10.59 -3.04 -5.19
C ASN A 326 9.82 -4.34 -5.49
N VAL A 327 10.43 -5.47 -5.16
CA VAL A 327 9.68 -6.72 -4.94
C VAL A 327 9.45 -6.89 -3.45
N ALA A 328 8.40 -7.61 -3.08
CA ALA A 328 8.17 -8.00 -1.69
C ALA A 328 8.25 -9.52 -1.59
N ALA A 329 9.16 -10.02 -0.76
CA ALA A 329 9.41 -11.45 -0.59
C ALA A 329 8.18 -12.26 -0.15
N TRP A 330 7.19 -11.61 0.45
CA TRP A 330 5.95 -12.26 0.90
C TRP A 330 4.92 -12.48 -0.21
N HIS A 331 5.14 -11.94 -1.39
CA HIS A 331 4.28 -12.20 -2.55
C HIS A 331 4.52 -13.60 -3.10
N ARG A 332 3.53 -14.15 -3.79
CA ARG A 332 3.68 -15.48 -4.39
C ARG A 332 4.54 -15.43 -5.67
N PRO A 333 5.33 -16.49 -5.97
CA PRO A 333 6.18 -16.52 -7.16
C PRO A 333 5.44 -16.44 -8.49
N GLU A 334 4.16 -16.84 -8.56
CA GLU A 334 3.41 -16.96 -9.81
C GLU A 334 3.32 -15.62 -10.54
N GLY A 335 3.08 -14.53 -9.80
CA GLY A 335 3.03 -13.18 -10.39
C GLY A 335 4.34 -12.76 -11.05
N TYR A 336 5.48 -13.19 -10.49
CA TYR A 336 6.82 -12.91 -11.03
C TYR A 336 7.24 -13.90 -12.13
N ARG A 337 6.47 -14.97 -12.35
CA ARG A 337 6.71 -15.97 -13.40
C ARG A 337 5.66 -15.88 -14.51
N ASP A 338 4.72 -14.96 -14.45
CA ASP A 338 3.69 -14.85 -15.46
C ASP A 338 4.16 -14.03 -16.67
N ASN A 339 3.87 -14.50 -17.89
CA ASN A 339 4.28 -13.81 -19.11
C ASN A 339 3.61 -12.44 -19.26
N GLU A 340 2.36 -12.30 -18.82
CA GLU A 340 1.61 -11.06 -18.91
C GLU A 340 2.15 -10.01 -17.94
N ALA A 341 2.42 -10.42 -16.70
CA ALA A 341 3.08 -9.57 -15.72
C ALA A 341 4.45 -9.07 -16.21
N LEU A 342 5.29 -9.96 -16.74
CA LEU A 342 6.62 -9.60 -17.25
C LEU A 342 6.55 -8.69 -18.49
N LYS A 343 5.56 -8.87 -19.37
CA LYS A 343 5.30 -7.94 -20.47
C LYS A 343 4.95 -6.54 -19.98
N ARG A 344 4.12 -6.45 -18.93
CA ARG A 344 3.75 -5.17 -18.30
C ARG A 344 4.95 -4.49 -17.65
N MET A 345 5.78 -5.25 -16.93
CA MET A 345 7.07 -4.72 -16.42
C MET A 345 7.96 -4.19 -17.55
N LYS A 346 8.04 -4.90 -18.68
CA LYS A 346 8.80 -4.45 -19.85
C LYS A 346 8.26 -3.14 -20.44
N GLN A 347 6.93 -3.00 -20.49
CA GLN A 347 6.27 -1.80 -21.02
C GLN A 347 6.64 -0.51 -20.26
N ILE A 348 6.90 -0.61 -18.95
CA ILE A 348 7.22 0.54 -18.10
C ILE A 348 8.73 0.72 -17.85
N GLY A 349 9.59 -0.03 -18.52
CA GLY A 349 11.04 0.11 -18.34
C GLY A 349 11.59 -0.48 -17.04
N ALA A 350 10.82 -1.32 -16.33
CA ALA A 350 11.21 -1.90 -15.05
C ALA A 350 12.38 -2.88 -15.23
N THR A 351 13.59 -2.38 -15.03
CA THR A 351 14.85 -3.12 -15.22
C THR A 351 15.74 -3.09 -13.98
N PHE A 352 15.43 -2.28 -12.98
CA PHE A 352 16.19 -2.23 -11.73
C PHE A 352 15.32 -2.68 -10.57
N ILE A 353 15.72 -3.74 -9.88
CA ILE A 353 14.86 -4.46 -8.94
C ILE A 353 15.50 -4.55 -7.57
N ARG A 354 14.88 -3.95 -6.55
CA ARG A 354 15.31 -4.04 -5.14
C ARG A 354 14.75 -5.28 -4.46
N LEU A 355 15.63 -6.04 -3.81
CA LEU A 355 15.32 -7.33 -3.19
C LEU A 355 16.05 -7.52 -1.85
N PRO A 356 15.48 -8.23 -0.86
CA PRO A 356 14.15 -8.89 -0.87
C PRO A 356 12.97 -7.92 -0.68
N GLY A 357 13.27 -6.62 -0.49
CA GLY A 357 12.32 -5.51 -0.31
C GLY A 357 11.94 -5.26 1.15
N GLY A 358 11.78 -3.98 1.49
CA GLY A 358 11.24 -3.51 2.78
C GLY A 358 12.02 -4.05 3.98
N ASP A 359 11.31 -4.22 5.10
CA ASP A 359 11.91 -4.65 6.36
C ASP A 359 12.55 -6.04 6.34
N TYR A 360 12.26 -6.86 5.31
CA TYR A 360 12.89 -8.16 5.14
C TYR A 360 14.39 -8.02 4.87
N GLY A 361 14.86 -6.85 4.41
CA GLY A 361 16.28 -6.53 4.33
C GLY A 361 17.05 -6.68 5.65
N ASN A 362 16.36 -6.67 6.80
CA ASN A 362 16.96 -6.86 8.13
C ASN A 362 16.72 -8.25 8.73
N GLU A 363 15.90 -9.09 8.09
CA GLU A 363 15.37 -10.34 8.67
C GLU A 363 15.64 -11.57 7.81
N TYR A 364 15.94 -11.37 6.53
CA TYR A 364 15.96 -12.42 5.54
C TYR A 364 17.29 -13.20 5.49
N ASP A 365 17.19 -14.53 5.39
CA ASP A 365 18.27 -15.46 5.08
C ASP A 365 18.20 -15.87 3.61
N TRP A 366 19.19 -15.48 2.84
CA TRP A 366 19.20 -15.70 1.41
C TRP A 366 19.32 -17.17 0.98
N ARG A 367 19.94 -18.05 1.80
CA ARG A 367 20.12 -19.47 1.44
C ARG A 367 18.87 -20.28 1.73
N THR A 368 18.31 -20.08 2.92
CA THR A 368 17.18 -20.87 3.41
C THR A 368 15.84 -20.26 3.03
N GLY A 369 15.81 -18.96 2.71
CA GLY A 369 14.59 -18.19 2.57
C GLY A 369 13.97 -17.79 3.91
N ASN A 370 14.54 -18.19 5.04
CA ASN A 370 13.94 -17.90 6.35
C ASN A 370 13.89 -16.39 6.62
N VAL A 371 12.82 -15.96 7.25
CA VAL A 371 12.67 -14.61 7.81
C VAL A 371 12.76 -14.74 9.32
N PHE A 372 13.74 -14.08 9.92
CA PHE A 372 14.00 -14.14 11.35
C PHE A 372 13.16 -13.12 12.13
N ARG A 373 12.76 -13.49 13.34
CA ARG A 373 12.36 -12.55 14.39
C ARG A 373 13.60 -11.87 14.97
N HIS A 374 13.40 -10.77 15.70
CA HIS A 374 14.50 -10.05 16.37
C HIS A 374 15.26 -10.90 17.40
N ASP A 375 14.62 -11.91 18.00
CA ASP A 375 15.24 -12.87 18.91
C ASP A 375 16.09 -13.95 18.20
N GLY A 376 16.09 -13.95 16.85
CA GLY A 376 16.83 -14.89 16.01
C GLY A 376 16.08 -16.19 15.70
N THR A 377 14.85 -16.38 16.17
CA THR A 377 14.01 -17.51 15.76
C THR A 377 13.45 -17.31 14.36
N VAL A 378 13.12 -18.40 13.65
CA VAL A 378 12.48 -18.30 12.33
C VAL A 378 11.01 -17.93 12.52
N ARG A 379 10.61 -16.80 11.94
CA ARG A 379 9.20 -16.36 11.88
C ARG A 379 8.43 -17.20 10.86
N TRP A 380 8.96 -17.29 9.64
CA TRP A 380 8.39 -18.04 8.52
C TRP A 380 9.38 -18.12 7.35
N THR A 381 9.02 -18.84 6.29
CA THR A 381 9.84 -19.00 5.07
C THR A 381 8.97 -18.70 3.85
N PRO A 382 9.21 -17.62 3.08
CA PRO A 382 8.42 -17.28 1.91
C PRO A 382 8.69 -18.21 0.72
N ASP A 383 7.63 -18.49 -0.05
CA ASP A 383 7.72 -19.22 -1.30
C ASP A 383 8.54 -18.45 -2.35
N PHE A 384 8.43 -17.12 -2.37
CA PHE A 384 9.24 -16.24 -3.21
C PHE A 384 10.60 -15.93 -2.58
N ASN A 385 11.30 -16.98 -2.14
CA ASN A 385 12.69 -16.89 -1.70
C ASN A 385 13.65 -16.63 -2.87
N TYR A 386 14.91 -16.33 -2.54
CA TYR A 386 15.96 -16.00 -3.47
C TYR A 386 16.29 -17.15 -4.44
N MET A 387 16.44 -18.38 -3.94
CA MET A 387 16.88 -19.53 -4.74
C MET A 387 15.84 -19.94 -5.78
N GLY A 388 14.58 -20.08 -5.36
CA GLY A 388 13.47 -20.56 -6.21
C GLY A 388 12.63 -19.44 -6.83
N GLY A 389 12.59 -18.26 -6.23
CA GLY A 389 11.72 -17.14 -6.63
C GLY A 389 12.48 -16.02 -7.32
N MET A 390 13.18 -15.19 -6.54
CA MET A 390 13.75 -13.93 -7.00
C MET A 390 14.85 -14.12 -8.05
N ALA A 391 15.81 -15.03 -7.84
CA ALA A 391 16.90 -15.22 -8.81
C ALA A 391 16.39 -15.73 -10.18
N PRO A 392 15.51 -16.75 -10.25
CA PRO A 392 14.86 -17.13 -11.51
C PRO A 392 14.06 -16.00 -12.16
N PHE A 393 13.33 -15.22 -11.37
CA PHE A 393 12.59 -14.05 -11.85
C PHE A 393 13.52 -13.02 -12.51
N ILE A 394 14.58 -12.59 -11.82
CA ILE A 394 15.55 -11.62 -12.35
C ILE A 394 16.17 -12.10 -13.66
N ARG A 395 16.64 -13.36 -13.71
CA ARG A 395 17.23 -13.92 -14.95
C ARG A 395 16.23 -13.99 -16.10
N ARG A 396 14.98 -14.34 -15.80
CA ARG A 396 13.93 -14.40 -16.82
C ARG A 396 13.59 -13.02 -17.36
N LEU A 397 13.42 -12.03 -16.46
CA LEU A 397 13.21 -10.65 -16.86
C LEU A 397 14.38 -10.18 -17.73
N ASP A 398 15.63 -10.44 -17.32
CA ASP A 398 16.82 -10.08 -18.10
C ASP A 398 16.82 -10.67 -19.50
N SER A 399 16.51 -11.97 -19.62
CA SER A 399 16.38 -12.66 -20.91
C SER A 399 15.30 -12.02 -21.80
N MET A 400 14.14 -11.64 -21.24
CA MET A 400 13.08 -10.94 -21.98
C MET A 400 13.49 -9.54 -22.46
N TRP A 401 14.47 -8.94 -21.81
CA TRP A 401 15.10 -7.68 -22.20
C TRP A 401 16.30 -7.84 -23.14
N GLY A 402 16.58 -9.06 -23.60
CA GLY A 402 17.70 -9.37 -24.52
C GLY A 402 19.03 -9.63 -23.81
N GLY A 403 19.02 -9.79 -22.49
CA GLY A 403 20.20 -10.05 -21.66
C GLY A 403 21.00 -8.80 -21.33
N ASN A 404 21.63 -8.79 -20.15
CA ASN A 404 22.47 -7.72 -19.64
C ASN A 404 21.79 -6.35 -19.51
N LYS A 405 20.47 -6.33 -19.26
CA LYS A 405 19.66 -5.11 -19.10
C LYS A 405 19.05 -4.97 -17.71
N VAL A 406 18.84 -6.08 -17.01
CA VAL A 406 18.23 -6.08 -15.67
C VAL A 406 19.33 -6.12 -14.62
N GLU A 407 19.15 -5.30 -13.59
CA GLU A 407 20.04 -5.19 -12.45
C GLU A 407 19.26 -5.42 -11.15
N ALA A 408 19.89 -6.07 -10.18
CA ALA A 408 19.39 -6.24 -8.83
C ALA A 408 20.04 -5.23 -7.89
N LEU A 409 19.25 -4.74 -6.93
CA LEU A 409 19.69 -3.97 -5.77
C LEU A 409 19.50 -4.84 -4.50
N PRO A 410 20.52 -5.60 -4.07
CA PRO A 410 20.45 -6.38 -2.84
C PRO A 410 20.50 -5.50 -1.60
N ILE A 411 19.58 -5.76 -0.67
CA ILE A 411 19.62 -5.26 0.72
C ILE A 411 20.29 -6.32 1.58
N ILE A 412 21.50 -6.05 2.06
CA ILE A 412 22.25 -7.03 2.85
C ILE A 412 21.86 -6.96 4.34
N ASN A 413 21.50 -8.12 4.88
CA ASN A 413 21.06 -8.25 6.26
C ASN A 413 22.26 -8.26 7.22
N VAL A 414 22.44 -7.13 7.93
CA VAL A 414 23.47 -6.95 8.98
C VAL A 414 22.92 -7.03 10.40
N MET A 415 21.59 -7.08 10.56
CA MET A 415 20.91 -6.93 11.85
C MET A 415 20.50 -8.26 12.48
N SER A 416 20.24 -9.29 11.70
CA SER A 416 19.82 -10.61 12.17
C SER A 416 20.59 -11.75 11.45
N PRO A 417 20.57 -12.99 11.98
CA PRO A 417 19.96 -13.43 13.24
C PRO A 417 20.82 -13.08 14.46
N LEU A 418 20.19 -13.03 15.64
CA LEU A 418 20.84 -12.74 16.93
C LEU A 418 22.05 -13.65 17.22
N SER A 419 21.97 -14.92 16.81
CA SER A 419 22.98 -15.96 17.03
C SER A 419 24.31 -15.75 16.30
N LYS A 420 24.41 -14.76 15.42
CA LYS A 420 25.61 -14.47 14.63
C LYS A 420 26.19 -13.10 14.99
N THR A 421 27.50 -13.02 15.18
CA THR A 421 28.19 -11.73 15.37
C THR A 421 28.07 -10.86 14.12
N ILE A 422 28.35 -9.55 14.24
CA ILE A 422 28.34 -8.64 13.09
C ILE A 422 29.28 -9.12 11.98
N GLU A 423 30.48 -9.58 12.33
CA GLU A 423 31.41 -10.16 11.34
C GLU A 423 30.85 -11.38 10.62
N GLN A 424 30.21 -12.30 11.35
CA GLN A 424 29.63 -13.48 10.75
C GLN A 424 28.49 -13.13 9.79
N ARG A 425 27.63 -12.17 10.14
CA ARG A 425 26.57 -11.68 9.25
C ARG A 425 27.15 -11.05 7.99
N VAL A 426 28.12 -10.14 8.13
CA VAL A 426 28.76 -9.48 6.98
C VAL A 426 29.43 -10.50 6.04
N ASN A 427 30.17 -11.47 6.58
CA ASN A 427 30.78 -12.53 5.77
C ASN A 427 29.72 -13.37 5.05
N TYR A 428 28.60 -13.69 5.73
CA TYR A 428 27.48 -14.42 5.14
C TYR A 428 26.81 -13.66 3.99
N GLN A 429 26.74 -12.33 4.05
CA GLN A 429 26.22 -11.48 2.98
C GLN A 429 27.21 -11.36 1.81
N ILE A 430 28.52 -11.35 2.06
CA ILE A 430 29.55 -11.40 1.00
C ILE A 430 29.41 -12.68 0.17
N GLU A 431 29.14 -13.82 0.82
CA GLU A 431 28.86 -15.07 0.13
C GLU A 431 27.61 -14.98 -0.76
N TRP A 432 26.58 -14.22 -0.35
CA TRP A 432 25.41 -13.99 -1.19
C TRP A 432 25.73 -13.20 -2.45
N LEU A 433 26.48 -12.10 -2.30
CA LEU A 433 26.91 -11.28 -3.43
C LEU A 433 27.75 -12.12 -4.40
N GLN A 434 28.64 -12.97 -3.89
CA GLN A 434 29.40 -13.90 -4.72
C GLN A 434 28.49 -14.92 -5.45
N ASP A 435 27.47 -15.45 -4.77
CA ASP A 435 26.49 -16.34 -5.39
C ASP A 435 25.67 -15.63 -6.49
N MET A 436 25.25 -14.37 -6.28
CA MET A 436 24.60 -13.56 -7.31
C MET A 436 25.49 -13.43 -8.55
N LYS A 437 26.80 -13.15 -8.38
CA LYS A 437 27.77 -13.11 -9.49
C LYS A 437 27.87 -14.46 -10.19
N ASN A 438 27.98 -15.56 -9.44
CA ASN A 438 28.08 -16.91 -10.00
C ASN A 438 26.84 -17.28 -10.84
N LYS A 439 25.66 -16.73 -10.49
CA LYS A 439 24.40 -16.90 -11.24
C LYS A 439 24.23 -15.91 -12.40
N GLY A 440 25.21 -15.05 -12.65
CA GLY A 440 25.15 -14.01 -13.68
C GLY A 440 24.15 -12.90 -13.36
N ILE A 441 23.74 -12.75 -12.11
CA ILE A 441 22.86 -11.65 -11.69
C ILE A 441 23.72 -10.39 -11.58
N ARG A 442 23.33 -9.36 -12.31
CA ARG A 442 24.01 -8.06 -12.30
C ARG A 442 23.60 -7.27 -11.08
N PHE A 443 24.56 -6.67 -10.40
CA PHE A 443 24.36 -5.68 -9.35
C PHE A 443 25.62 -4.82 -9.28
N LYS A 444 25.44 -3.51 -9.19
CA LYS A 444 26.51 -2.55 -8.90
C LYS A 444 26.33 -1.93 -7.51
N TYR A 445 25.08 -1.80 -7.10
CA TYR A 445 24.65 -1.15 -5.88
C TYR A 445 24.37 -2.17 -4.78
N VAL A 446 24.74 -1.87 -3.54
CA VAL A 446 24.48 -2.73 -2.37
C VAL A 446 24.03 -1.87 -1.19
N GLU A 447 22.80 -2.11 -0.70
CA GLU A 447 22.24 -1.44 0.47
C GLU A 447 22.61 -2.15 1.76
N VAL A 448 23.01 -1.39 2.78
CA VAL A 448 23.41 -1.96 4.09
C VAL A 448 22.27 -1.84 5.10
N GLY A 449 21.43 -2.88 5.18
CA GLY A 449 20.24 -2.90 6.02
C GLY A 449 19.14 -1.94 5.53
N ASN A 450 18.05 -1.89 6.30
CA ASN A 450 16.84 -1.13 5.98
C ASN A 450 16.35 -0.34 7.21
N GLU A 451 16.04 0.95 7.04
CA GLU A 451 15.37 1.80 8.05
C GLU A 451 15.92 1.67 9.47
N PRO A 452 17.24 1.81 9.69
CA PRO A 452 17.83 1.65 11.03
C PRO A 452 17.22 2.62 12.07
N ASP A 453 16.70 3.75 11.62
CA ASP A 453 16.04 4.77 12.42
C ASP A 453 14.75 4.31 13.11
N SER A 454 14.15 3.19 12.68
CA SER A 454 12.98 2.58 13.34
C SER A 454 13.30 1.28 14.10
N LYS A 455 14.57 0.84 14.17
CA LYS A 455 14.95 -0.49 14.70
C LYS A 455 15.37 -0.50 16.18
N GLY A 456 14.63 0.21 17.03
CA GLY A 456 14.89 0.27 18.48
C GLY A 456 14.70 -1.07 19.22
N ALA A 457 13.91 -1.98 18.68
CA ALA A 457 13.66 -3.30 19.27
C ALA A 457 14.65 -4.38 18.83
N VAL A 458 15.52 -4.11 17.85
CA VAL A 458 16.49 -5.09 17.35
C VAL A 458 17.70 -5.12 18.29
N PRO A 459 18.11 -6.28 18.82
CA PRO A 459 19.25 -6.34 19.71
C PRO A 459 20.59 -6.15 18.99
N GLY A 460 21.54 -5.54 19.70
CA GLY A 460 22.91 -5.32 19.24
C GLY A 460 23.96 -6.21 19.91
N PRO A 461 25.24 -5.99 19.58
CA PRO A 461 26.38 -6.62 20.24
C PRO A 461 26.39 -6.33 21.75
N GLY A 462 26.68 -7.34 22.55
CA GLY A 462 27.02 -7.17 23.97
C GLY A 462 28.39 -6.53 24.15
N LYS A 463 28.82 -6.38 25.40
CA LYS A 463 30.15 -5.84 25.71
C LYS A 463 31.23 -6.81 25.19
N PRO A 464 32.19 -6.35 24.35
CA PRO A 464 33.30 -7.20 23.91
C PRO A 464 34.19 -7.62 25.08
N LYS A 465 34.79 -8.81 24.97
CA LYS A 465 35.86 -9.22 25.89
C LYS A 465 37.09 -8.33 25.71
N GLU A 466 37.96 -8.27 26.71
CA GLU A 466 39.21 -7.53 26.60
C GLU A 466 40.04 -8.01 25.40
N GLY A 467 40.53 -7.07 24.59
CA GLY A 467 41.25 -7.35 23.34
C GLY A 467 40.38 -7.81 22.16
N GLN A 468 39.08 -8.06 22.36
CA GLN A 468 38.17 -8.49 21.30
C GLN A 468 37.58 -7.29 20.54
N PRO A 469 37.59 -7.27 19.20
CA PRO A 469 36.87 -6.27 18.42
C PRO A 469 35.35 -6.33 18.66
N TRP A 470 34.70 -5.16 18.67
CA TRP A 470 33.26 -5.05 18.93
C TRP A 470 32.40 -5.87 17.95
N TYR A 471 32.80 -6.00 16.68
CA TYR A 471 32.07 -6.75 15.66
C TYR A 471 32.18 -8.28 15.81
N GLN A 472 33.04 -8.75 16.72
CA GLN A 472 33.16 -10.16 17.11
C GLN A 472 32.46 -10.46 18.44
N ALA A 473 32.00 -9.44 19.17
CA ALA A 473 31.22 -9.65 20.38
C ALA A 473 29.94 -10.41 20.05
N ALA A 474 29.56 -11.34 20.93
CA ALA A 474 28.26 -11.98 20.85
C ALA A 474 27.16 -10.93 21.06
N ASN A 475 26.04 -11.06 20.34
CA ASN A 475 24.89 -10.19 20.59
C ASN A 475 24.19 -10.61 21.89
N ASP A 476 23.57 -9.63 22.54
CA ASP A 476 22.82 -9.83 23.78
C ASP A 476 21.38 -9.34 23.54
N PRO A 477 20.35 -10.20 23.73
CA PRO A 477 18.95 -9.81 23.56
C PRO A 477 18.52 -8.65 24.47
N LYS A 478 19.29 -8.34 25.51
CA LYS A 478 19.03 -7.21 26.42
C LYS A 478 19.57 -5.88 25.90
N VAL A 479 20.45 -5.88 24.90
CA VAL A 479 21.03 -4.65 24.32
C VAL A 479 20.12 -4.13 23.22
N LEU A 480 18.97 -3.59 23.63
CA LEU A 480 18.01 -2.91 22.75
C LEU A 480 18.48 -1.49 22.42
N ARG A 481 17.78 -0.83 21.48
CA ARG A 481 18.02 0.56 21.05
C ARG A 481 19.38 0.81 20.39
N TRP A 482 20.06 -0.27 20.03
CA TRP A 482 21.43 -0.21 19.52
C TRP A 482 21.47 0.23 18.06
N TRP A 483 20.56 -0.29 17.23
CA TRP A 483 20.52 -0.03 15.79
C TRP A 483 19.92 1.33 15.41
N SER A 484 19.01 1.85 16.22
CA SER A 484 18.45 3.20 16.15
C SER A 484 19.39 4.28 16.71
N SER A 485 20.66 3.94 16.95
CA SER A 485 21.73 4.92 17.16
C SER A 485 22.52 5.10 15.87
N ILE A 486 22.60 6.34 15.40
CA ILE A 486 23.32 6.73 14.18
C ILE A 486 24.79 6.34 14.28
N GLU A 487 25.40 6.48 15.46
CA GLU A 487 26.80 6.13 15.69
C GLU A 487 27.05 4.63 15.54
N ASN A 488 26.22 3.80 16.17
CA ASN A 488 26.36 2.35 16.12
C ASN A 488 26.09 1.80 14.71
N TYR A 489 25.03 2.28 14.05
CA TYR A 489 24.77 1.93 12.66
C TYR A 489 25.94 2.35 11.75
N SER A 490 26.49 3.56 11.93
CA SER A 490 27.65 4.04 11.15
C SER A 490 28.89 3.15 11.34
N LYS A 491 29.14 2.62 12.55
CA LYS A 491 30.23 1.64 12.79
C LYS A 491 30.03 0.37 11.95
N VAL A 492 28.81 -0.15 11.89
CA VAL A 492 28.46 -1.33 11.07
C VAL A 492 28.57 -1.04 9.59
N PHE A 493 28.04 0.11 9.13
CA PHE A 493 28.12 0.53 7.74
C PHE A 493 29.58 0.61 7.27
N ASN A 494 30.42 1.31 8.03
CA ASN A 494 31.83 1.49 7.71
C ASN A 494 32.58 0.16 7.65
N TYR A 495 32.37 -0.72 8.63
CA TYR A 495 32.96 -2.06 8.66
C TYR A 495 32.52 -2.91 7.46
N THR A 496 31.22 -2.91 7.18
CA THR A 496 30.61 -3.65 6.06
C THR A 496 31.14 -3.18 4.72
N SER A 497 31.19 -1.85 4.51
CA SER A 497 31.72 -1.23 3.29
C SER A 497 33.18 -1.65 3.04
N GLN A 498 34.03 -1.60 4.07
CA GLN A 498 35.42 -2.04 3.95
C GLN A 498 35.55 -3.53 3.60
N LYS A 499 34.78 -4.40 4.24
CA LYS A 499 34.82 -5.86 3.99
C LYS A 499 34.34 -6.19 2.57
N ILE A 500 33.26 -5.59 2.10
CA ILE A 500 32.73 -5.80 0.75
C ILE A 500 33.72 -5.29 -0.31
N LYS A 501 34.22 -4.05 -0.17
CA LYS A 501 35.22 -3.50 -1.11
C LYS A 501 36.50 -4.37 -1.16
N LYS A 502 36.90 -4.97 -0.04
CA LYS A 502 38.02 -5.92 0.01
C LYS A 502 37.71 -7.25 -0.67
N ALA A 503 36.50 -7.77 -0.54
CA ALA A 503 36.08 -9.02 -1.17
C ALA A 503 35.89 -8.88 -2.69
N PHE A 504 35.53 -7.67 -3.15
CA PHE A 504 35.21 -7.36 -4.54
C PHE A 504 36.04 -6.16 -5.08
N PRO A 505 37.38 -6.22 -5.04
CA PRO A 505 38.24 -5.05 -5.32
C PRO A 505 38.18 -4.57 -6.77
N ASN A 506 37.75 -5.43 -7.70
CA ASN A 506 37.71 -5.14 -9.13
C ASN A 506 36.29 -4.91 -9.67
N ASP A 507 35.27 -5.01 -8.82
CA ASP A 507 33.87 -4.95 -9.25
C ASP A 507 33.26 -3.55 -9.12
N ASN A 508 33.98 -2.61 -8.49
CA ASN A 508 33.54 -1.22 -8.29
C ASN A 508 32.12 -1.10 -7.70
N LEU A 509 31.82 -1.96 -6.71
CA LEU A 509 30.54 -1.94 -6.01
C LEU A 509 30.34 -0.61 -5.25
N LEU A 510 29.12 -0.09 -5.30
CA LEU A 510 28.70 1.15 -4.64
C LEU A 510 27.88 0.82 -3.39
N LEU A 511 28.39 1.22 -2.23
CA LEU A 511 27.77 0.95 -0.93
C LEU A 511 26.83 2.08 -0.56
N MET A 512 25.58 1.73 -0.25
CA MET A 512 24.49 2.67 -0.09
C MET A 512 23.96 2.71 1.35
N GLY A 513 23.75 3.91 1.89
CA GLY A 513 23.18 4.14 3.22
C GLY A 513 22.80 5.61 3.45
N PRO A 514 22.11 5.96 4.56
CA PRO A 514 21.73 5.09 5.68
C PRO A 514 20.40 4.34 5.51
N CYS A 515 19.67 4.55 4.41
CA CYS A 515 18.37 3.91 4.14
C CYS A 515 17.31 4.26 5.20
N THR A 516 17.22 5.53 5.62
CA THR A 516 16.27 5.99 6.65
C THR A 516 14.83 5.91 6.20
N MET A 517 13.91 5.56 7.10
CA MET A 517 12.46 5.47 6.88
C MET A 517 11.84 6.78 6.35
N GLN A 518 12.37 7.93 6.78
CA GLN A 518 12.09 9.22 6.17
C GLN A 518 13.38 10.06 6.10
N PRO A 519 13.55 10.96 5.12
CA PRO A 519 14.81 11.62 4.83
C PRO A 519 15.26 12.64 5.89
N MET A 520 14.31 13.17 6.64
CA MET A 520 14.54 14.20 7.66
C MET A 520 14.37 13.66 9.09
N ASN A 521 14.27 12.33 9.26
CA ASN A 521 14.14 11.73 10.59
C ASN A 521 15.33 12.10 11.49
N GLN A 522 15.02 12.30 12.76
CA GLN A 522 16.00 12.58 13.81
C GLN A 522 16.19 11.37 14.72
N GLU A 523 17.33 11.31 15.40
CA GLU A 523 17.63 10.20 16.29
C GLU A 523 16.63 10.10 17.45
N MET A 524 16.00 8.94 17.55
CA MET A 524 15.21 8.53 18.70
C MET A 524 15.52 7.06 18.97
N LEU A 525 16.22 6.80 20.07
CA LEU A 525 16.78 5.48 20.36
C LEU A 525 15.73 4.38 20.53
N ASP A 526 14.50 4.69 20.89
CA ASP A 526 13.44 3.67 20.96
C ASP A 526 12.87 3.24 19.60
N GLY A 527 13.33 3.84 18.49
CA GLY A 527 12.87 3.51 17.13
C GLY A 527 11.60 4.25 16.70
N ARG A 528 11.23 5.34 17.37
CA ARG A 528 10.07 6.18 17.01
C ARG A 528 10.52 7.58 16.59
N PRO A 529 11.16 7.74 15.41
CA PRO A 529 11.77 9.01 14.99
C PRO A 529 10.76 10.16 14.89
N TRP A 530 9.47 9.88 14.70
CA TRP A 530 8.39 10.89 14.74
C TRP A 530 8.14 11.51 16.12
N GLN A 531 8.77 10.97 17.17
CA GLN A 531 8.73 11.51 18.54
C GLN A 531 10.07 12.14 18.97
N ALA A 532 11.05 12.24 18.06
CA ALA A 532 12.34 12.81 18.35
C ALA A 532 12.21 14.30 18.76
N ASP A 533 13.10 14.75 19.66
CA ASP A 533 13.25 16.17 19.97
C ASP A 533 13.81 16.89 18.74
N ALA A 534 13.34 18.10 18.46
CA ALA A 534 13.82 18.91 17.34
C ALA A 534 15.34 19.18 17.38
N LYS A 535 16.00 19.04 18.53
CA LYS A 535 17.47 19.14 18.67
C LYS A 535 18.22 17.84 18.42
N SER A 536 17.53 16.70 18.33
CA SER A 536 18.17 15.41 18.06
C SER A 536 18.90 15.44 16.71
N PRO A 537 20.03 14.74 16.58
CA PRO A 537 20.76 14.70 15.31
C PRO A 537 19.87 14.19 14.16
N VAL A 538 19.91 14.86 13.02
CA VAL A 538 19.28 14.36 11.79
C VAL A 538 20.08 13.17 11.28
N TRP A 539 19.40 12.06 10.98
CA TRP A 539 20.05 10.81 10.58
C TRP A 539 20.97 10.97 9.39
N VAL A 540 20.49 11.57 8.30
CA VAL A 540 21.25 11.73 7.06
C VAL A 540 22.51 12.57 7.28
N GLU A 541 22.42 13.76 7.87
CA GLU A 541 23.58 14.62 8.09
C GLU A 541 24.60 13.94 9.00
N LYS A 542 24.14 13.38 10.12
CA LYS A 542 25.04 12.77 11.11
C LYS A 542 25.68 11.48 10.58
N PHE A 543 24.96 10.69 9.79
CA PHE A 543 25.52 9.54 9.09
C PHE A 543 26.62 9.95 8.11
N LEU A 544 26.37 10.96 7.27
CA LEU A 544 27.40 11.46 6.34
C LEU A 544 28.63 11.98 7.10
N GLN A 545 28.43 12.66 8.25
CA GLN A 545 29.53 13.07 9.11
C GLN A 545 30.41 11.90 9.58
N LEU A 546 29.81 10.76 9.92
CA LEU A 546 30.51 9.60 10.50
C LEU A 546 31.00 8.58 9.46
N SER A 547 30.32 8.51 8.33
CA SER A 547 30.48 7.46 7.31
C SER A 547 30.86 8.02 5.93
N GLY A 548 31.10 9.33 5.84
CA GLY A 548 31.40 10.03 4.59
C GLY A 548 32.58 9.46 3.81
N LYS A 549 33.54 8.78 4.46
CA LYS A 549 34.67 8.09 3.79
C LYS A 549 34.24 6.80 3.06
N HIS A 550 33.14 6.20 3.48
CA HIS A 550 32.76 4.84 3.11
C HIS A 550 31.48 4.75 2.27
N VAL A 551 30.64 5.79 2.29
CA VAL A 551 29.39 5.87 1.52
C VAL A 551 29.67 6.26 0.07
N ASP A 552 29.07 5.53 -0.87
CA ASP A 552 29.16 5.82 -2.30
C ASP A 552 27.84 6.41 -2.85
N THR A 553 26.72 6.08 -2.21
CA THR A 553 25.37 6.59 -2.56
C THR A 553 24.59 6.91 -1.29
N LEU A 554 23.99 8.10 -1.23
CA LEU A 554 23.07 8.49 -0.15
C LEU A 554 21.70 7.87 -0.42
N VAL A 555 21.11 7.22 0.58
CA VAL A 555 19.80 6.56 0.47
C VAL A 555 18.82 7.06 1.51
N VAL A 556 17.61 7.35 1.05
CA VAL A 556 16.45 7.67 1.89
C VAL A 556 15.21 6.97 1.35
N HIS A 557 14.23 6.75 2.21
CA HIS A 557 12.86 6.42 1.82
C HIS A 557 11.96 7.65 1.99
N GLU A 558 10.81 7.68 1.34
CA GLU A 558 9.77 8.68 1.67
C GLU A 558 8.35 8.15 1.40
N TYR A 559 7.48 8.40 2.37
CA TYR A 559 6.03 8.41 2.21
C TYR A 559 5.48 9.78 2.69
N PRO A 560 5.43 10.82 1.82
CA PRO A 560 5.41 12.23 2.23
C PRO A 560 4.11 12.67 2.88
N PHE A 561 3.06 11.86 2.76
CA PHE A 561 1.78 12.12 3.40
C PHE A 561 1.20 10.85 4.00
N TRP A 562 1.78 10.41 5.13
CA TRP A 562 1.40 9.19 5.83
C TRP A 562 -0.13 9.01 6.01
N ALA A 563 -0.87 10.03 6.47
CA ALA A 563 -2.32 9.92 6.67
C ALA A 563 -3.10 9.60 5.39
N ASN A 564 -2.57 9.99 4.23
CA ASN A 564 -3.04 9.66 2.89
C ASN A 564 -4.56 9.79 2.69
N ASN A 565 -5.18 10.83 3.24
CA ASN A 565 -6.64 10.98 3.35
C ASN A 565 -7.22 12.28 2.76
N ASP A 566 -6.37 13.23 2.32
CA ASP A 566 -6.76 14.45 1.59
C ASP A 566 -5.91 14.61 0.32
N ALA A 567 -6.59 14.59 -0.83
CA ALA A 567 -5.98 14.73 -2.15
C ALA A 567 -5.21 16.04 -2.34
N ARG A 568 -5.73 17.16 -1.82
CA ARG A 568 -5.09 18.48 -1.97
C ARG A 568 -3.80 18.55 -1.16
N ALA A 569 -3.80 17.95 0.03
CA ALA A 569 -2.59 17.86 0.84
C ALA A 569 -1.52 17.00 0.16
N LEU A 570 -1.92 15.85 -0.40
CA LEU A 570 -1.02 14.97 -1.15
C LEU A 570 -0.40 15.68 -2.37
N LEU A 571 -1.23 16.36 -3.16
CA LEU A 571 -0.82 16.98 -4.43
C LEU A 571 0.10 18.22 -4.27
N LYS A 572 0.31 18.70 -3.04
CA LYS A 572 1.31 19.74 -2.72
C LYS A 572 2.69 19.16 -2.39
N LYS A 573 2.78 17.89 -2.01
CA LYS A 573 4.02 17.26 -1.55
C LYS A 573 5.18 17.32 -2.54
N PRO A 574 5.01 17.15 -3.85
CA PRO A 574 6.12 17.27 -4.80
C PRO A 574 6.93 18.57 -4.64
N GLN A 575 6.26 19.71 -4.44
CA GLN A 575 6.90 21.02 -4.28
C GLN A 575 7.36 21.32 -2.83
N GLU A 576 6.80 20.63 -1.83
CA GLU A 576 7.17 20.78 -0.42
C GLU A 576 8.35 19.88 -0.01
N THR A 577 8.59 18.79 -0.74
CA THR A 577 9.62 17.78 -0.41
C THR A 577 10.95 18.07 -1.11
N TRP A 578 11.06 17.78 -2.41
CA TRP A 578 12.36 17.74 -3.09
C TRP A 578 13.08 19.09 -3.22
N PRO A 579 12.39 20.20 -3.52
CA PRO A 579 13.02 21.52 -3.52
C PRO A 579 13.61 21.92 -2.15
N VAL A 580 13.13 21.31 -1.05
CA VAL A 580 13.59 21.58 0.31
C VAL A 580 14.71 20.61 0.73
N TYR A 581 14.55 19.32 0.43
CA TYR A 581 15.44 18.28 0.94
C TYR A 581 16.72 18.15 0.10
N MET A 582 16.61 18.24 -1.23
CA MET A 582 17.75 18.00 -2.11
C MET A 582 18.89 19.01 -1.91
N PRO A 583 18.65 20.33 -1.76
CA PRO A 583 19.71 21.29 -1.43
C PRO A 583 20.42 20.93 -0.11
N LYS A 584 19.68 20.51 0.93
CA LYS A 584 20.27 20.08 2.21
C LYS A 584 21.18 18.87 2.03
N PHE A 585 20.74 17.87 1.26
CA PHE A 585 21.56 16.70 0.99
C PHE A 585 22.85 17.07 0.26
N ARG A 586 22.76 17.93 -0.76
CA ARG A 586 23.94 18.39 -1.51
C ARG A 586 24.90 19.18 -0.63
N ASP A 587 24.38 20.03 0.26
CA ASP A 587 25.20 20.76 1.24
C ASP A 587 25.87 19.82 2.24
N TRP A 588 25.15 18.84 2.78
CA TRP A 588 25.71 17.85 3.71
C TRP A 588 26.75 16.94 3.03
N ILE A 589 26.52 16.52 1.79
CA ILE A 589 27.49 15.78 0.98
C ILE A 589 28.76 16.61 0.79
N LYS A 590 28.61 17.89 0.39
CA LYS A 590 29.76 18.79 0.23
C LYS A 590 30.55 18.93 1.54
N LYS A 591 29.84 19.12 2.66
CA LYS A 591 30.41 19.35 3.98
C LYS A 591 31.10 18.12 4.57
N HIS A 592 30.53 16.93 4.37
CA HIS A 592 30.94 15.72 5.10
C HIS A 592 31.58 14.64 4.23
N VAL A 593 31.41 14.70 2.91
CA VAL A 593 32.01 13.75 1.96
C VAL A 593 33.08 14.44 1.12
N ASN A 594 32.74 15.52 0.40
CA ASN A 594 33.70 16.17 -0.50
C ASN A 594 34.78 16.98 0.23
N SER A 595 34.64 17.24 1.52
CA SER A 595 35.71 17.81 2.35
C SER A 595 36.81 16.80 2.72
N ILE A 596 36.59 15.51 2.46
CA ILE A 596 37.57 14.45 2.70
C ILE A 596 38.59 14.44 1.57
N LYS A 597 39.87 14.47 1.92
CA LYS A 597 40.98 14.42 0.95
C LYS A 597 40.84 13.22 0.01
N GLY A 598 40.84 13.48 -1.30
CA GLY A 598 40.70 12.49 -2.36
C GLY A 598 39.25 12.21 -2.79
N ARG A 599 38.27 12.91 -2.24
CA ARG A 599 36.84 12.83 -2.60
C ARG A 599 36.25 14.17 -3.05
N GLU A 600 37.08 15.18 -3.28
CA GLU A 600 36.65 16.56 -3.55
C GLU A 600 35.75 16.68 -4.78
N ASN A 601 35.96 15.78 -5.77
CA ASN A 601 35.22 15.75 -7.02
C ASN A 601 34.22 14.59 -7.11
N ASP A 602 34.03 13.83 -6.02
CA ASP A 602 33.10 12.70 -6.03
C ASP A 602 31.66 13.20 -6.14
N TYR A 603 30.95 12.71 -7.14
CA TYR A 603 29.50 12.87 -7.21
C TYR A 603 28.82 11.75 -6.44
N ILE A 604 28.28 12.08 -5.26
CA ILE A 604 27.49 11.14 -4.46
C ILE A 604 26.07 11.15 -5.00
N GLU A 605 25.64 10.02 -5.55
CA GLU A 605 24.26 9.84 -6.01
C GLU A 605 23.28 9.92 -4.83
N VAL A 606 22.09 10.48 -5.05
CA VAL A 606 20.99 10.48 -4.09
C VAL A 606 19.90 9.53 -4.58
N ALA A 607 19.63 8.50 -3.79
CA ALA A 607 18.74 7.41 -4.10
C ALA A 607 17.50 7.39 -3.19
N LEU A 608 16.34 7.25 -3.82
CA LEU A 608 15.03 7.07 -3.20
C LEU A 608 14.59 5.61 -3.39
N THR A 609 15.08 4.71 -2.55
CA THR A 609 14.97 3.28 -2.82
C THR A 609 13.68 2.63 -2.34
N GLU A 610 12.85 3.43 -1.67
CA GLU A 610 11.48 3.08 -1.34
C GLU A 610 10.63 4.35 -1.25
N TRP A 611 9.56 4.42 -2.05
CA TRP A 611 8.62 5.54 -1.98
C TRP A 611 7.22 5.19 -2.50
N ASN A 612 6.21 5.86 -1.94
CA ASN A 612 4.85 6.01 -2.48
C ASN A 612 4.18 7.22 -1.79
N SER A 613 2.88 7.45 -1.95
CA SER A 613 2.17 8.63 -1.39
C SER A 613 2.12 8.68 0.14
N GLY A 614 1.89 7.55 0.81
CA GLY A 614 1.52 7.50 2.22
C GLY A 614 1.08 6.11 2.66
N ASP A 615 0.25 6.01 3.70
CA ASP A 615 -0.33 4.74 4.16
C ASP A 615 -1.16 4.05 3.06
N GLU A 616 -1.30 2.74 3.19
CA GLU A 616 -1.82 1.82 2.18
C GLU A 616 -3.36 1.78 2.14
N ASN A 617 -3.97 2.94 1.92
CA ASN A 617 -5.41 3.08 1.81
C ASN A 617 -5.85 3.36 0.37
N ILE A 618 -7.15 3.54 0.16
CA ILE A 618 -7.75 3.82 -1.14
C ILE A 618 -7.05 4.91 -1.98
N MET A 619 -6.49 5.94 -1.36
CA MET A 619 -5.80 7.02 -2.06
C MET A 619 -4.71 6.49 -2.99
N THR A 620 -3.97 5.44 -2.57
CA THR A 620 -2.87 4.85 -3.36
C THR A 620 -3.32 4.22 -4.68
N ALA A 621 -4.60 3.87 -4.82
CA ALA A 621 -5.16 3.29 -6.03
C ALA A 621 -5.91 4.32 -6.90
N MET A 622 -6.19 5.51 -6.39
CA MET A 622 -6.96 6.54 -7.09
C MET A 622 -6.10 7.34 -8.10
N LEU A 623 -6.78 8.06 -9.01
CA LEU A 623 -6.14 8.95 -9.99
C LEU A 623 -5.25 10.01 -9.30
N GLU A 624 -5.65 10.47 -8.12
CA GLU A 624 -4.87 11.34 -7.25
C GLU A 624 -3.45 10.85 -7.00
N ASN A 625 -3.25 9.55 -6.73
CA ASN A 625 -1.91 9.00 -6.55
C ASN A 625 -1.12 8.99 -7.87
N SER A 626 -1.80 8.89 -9.01
CA SER A 626 -1.14 8.98 -10.33
C SER A 626 -0.62 10.39 -10.59
N LEU A 627 -1.44 11.41 -10.28
CA LEU A 627 -1.02 12.83 -10.36
C LEU A 627 0.15 13.10 -9.42
N PHE A 628 0.08 12.60 -8.19
CA PHE A 628 1.16 12.68 -7.21
C PHE A 628 2.44 12.01 -7.74
N CYS A 629 2.40 10.73 -8.13
CA CYS A 629 3.57 10.00 -8.62
C CYS A 629 4.21 10.69 -9.84
N ALA A 630 3.40 11.24 -10.75
CA ALA A 630 3.90 11.91 -11.94
C ALA A 630 4.69 13.17 -11.61
N ASP A 631 4.16 14.01 -10.73
CA ASP A 631 4.81 15.25 -10.31
C ASP A 631 5.97 14.98 -9.33
N TYR A 632 5.79 14.04 -8.41
CA TYR A 632 6.78 13.68 -7.39
C TYR A 632 8.07 13.12 -7.99
N LEU A 633 7.96 12.20 -8.96
CA LEU A 633 9.11 11.68 -9.69
C LEU A 633 9.76 12.78 -10.56
N GLY A 634 8.96 13.63 -11.20
CA GLY A 634 9.44 14.75 -12.01
C GLY A 634 10.24 15.76 -11.20
N GLU A 635 9.73 16.15 -10.03
CA GLU A 635 10.45 17.02 -9.10
C GLU A 635 11.71 16.34 -8.55
N PHE A 636 11.66 15.05 -8.18
CA PHE A 636 12.86 14.33 -7.75
C PHE A 636 13.96 14.38 -8.82
N ILE A 637 13.61 14.06 -10.07
CA ILE A 637 14.51 14.16 -11.23
C ILE A 637 15.09 15.57 -11.34
N ARG A 638 14.22 16.57 -11.43
CA ARG A 638 14.57 17.96 -11.68
C ARG A 638 15.50 18.52 -10.60
N GLN A 639 15.31 18.12 -9.36
CA GLN A 639 16.10 18.60 -8.21
C GLN A 639 17.48 17.95 -8.09
N GLY A 640 17.72 16.82 -8.76
CA GLY A 640 19.01 16.14 -8.69
C GLY A 640 18.96 14.71 -8.14
N GLY A 641 17.80 14.08 -8.05
CA GLY A 641 17.65 12.67 -7.66
C GLY A 641 18.15 11.71 -8.73
N ASP A 642 18.91 10.68 -8.36
CA ASP A 642 19.71 9.88 -9.31
C ASP A 642 19.17 8.46 -9.51
N LEU A 643 18.43 7.96 -8.52
CA LEU A 643 17.96 6.58 -8.46
C LEU A 643 16.62 6.57 -7.67
N ALA A 644 15.60 5.90 -8.19
CA ALA A 644 14.30 5.78 -7.52
C ALA A 644 13.69 4.39 -7.73
N LEU A 645 13.20 3.78 -6.66
CA LEU A 645 12.41 2.56 -6.73
C LEU A 645 11.07 2.73 -6.01
N ILE A 646 9.98 2.64 -6.76
CA ILE A 646 8.64 2.73 -6.19
C ILE A 646 8.32 1.46 -5.39
N TRP A 647 7.66 1.64 -4.25
CA TRP A 647 7.06 0.55 -3.50
C TRP A 647 5.61 0.39 -4.00
N ASP A 648 5.14 -0.76 -4.49
CA ASP A 648 5.86 -1.94 -4.98
C ASP A 648 5.11 -2.50 -6.23
N LEU A 649 5.38 -3.75 -6.63
CA LEU A 649 4.70 -4.36 -7.78
C LEU A 649 3.26 -4.83 -7.52
N TYR A 650 2.98 -5.47 -6.38
CA TYR A 650 1.74 -6.23 -6.18
C TYR A 650 1.04 -6.03 -4.83
N THR A 651 1.49 -5.12 -3.97
CA THR A 651 0.88 -4.97 -2.65
C THR A 651 -0.54 -4.42 -2.73
N GLN A 652 -1.44 -5.15 -2.08
CA GLN A 652 -2.88 -4.90 -2.05
C GLN A 652 -3.34 -4.79 -0.60
N LYS A 653 -4.28 -3.88 -0.32
CA LYS A 653 -5.02 -3.80 0.96
C LYS A 653 -6.53 -3.70 0.72
N PRO A 654 -7.22 -4.82 0.39
CA PRO A 654 -8.67 -4.84 0.17
C PRO A 654 -9.45 -4.18 1.31
N GLY A 655 -9.11 -4.52 2.56
CA GLY A 655 -9.75 -3.96 3.75
C GLY A 655 -9.56 -2.44 3.95
N LEU A 656 -8.59 -1.83 3.27
CA LEU A 656 -8.35 -0.37 3.26
C LEU A 656 -8.69 0.29 1.92
N GLY A 657 -9.16 -0.48 0.94
CA GLY A 657 -9.62 0.01 -0.36
C GLY A 657 -8.51 0.38 -1.37
N GLY A 658 -7.22 0.18 -1.06
CA GLY A 658 -6.09 0.48 -1.96
C GLY A 658 -4.88 -0.45 -1.85
N GLY A 659 -3.72 0.05 -1.45
CA GLY A 659 -2.43 -0.66 -1.50
C GLY A 659 -1.49 -0.13 -2.59
N HIS A 660 -0.18 -0.27 -2.36
CA HIS A 660 0.83 0.42 -3.16
C HIS A 660 1.16 -0.20 -4.52
N GLY A 661 0.75 -1.45 -4.77
CA GLY A 661 1.13 -2.21 -5.96
C GLY A 661 0.83 -1.49 -7.27
N LEU A 662 1.77 -1.49 -8.22
CA LEU A 662 1.51 -1.01 -9.59
C LEU A 662 0.51 -1.88 -10.35
N MET A 663 0.39 -3.14 -9.98
CA MET A 663 -0.49 -4.11 -10.62
C MET A 663 -1.27 -4.92 -9.58
N ASP A 664 -2.46 -5.35 -9.98
CA ASP A 664 -3.33 -6.22 -9.17
C ASP A 664 -3.41 -7.62 -9.79
N SER A 665 -2.81 -8.60 -9.14
CA SER A 665 -2.70 -9.96 -9.68
C SER A 665 -3.97 -10.81 -9.52
N GLU A 666 -4.95 -10.37 -8.72
CA GLU A 666 -5.97 -11.28 -8.17
C GLU A 666 -7.41 -10.76 -8.28
N ASN A 667 -7.67 -9.45 -8.19
CA ASN A 667 -9.02 -8.95 -7.95
C ASN A 667 -9.81 -8.58 -9.21
N ASP A 668 -9.16 -8.42 -10.36
CA ASP A 668 -9.85 -8.09 -11.60
C ASP A 668 -10.12 -9.35 -12.44
N PRO A 669 -11.37 -9.86 -12.47
CA PRO A 669 -11.70 -11.06 -13.23
C PRO A 669 -11.60 -10.86 -14.74
N THR A 670 -11.48 -9.62 -15.21
CA THR A 670 -11.44 -9.26 -16.63
C THR A 670 -10.05 -8.87 -17.12
N ASP A 671 -9.11 -8.54 -16.22
CA ASP A 671 -7.74 -8.16 -16.55
C ASP A 671 -6.75 -8.72 -15.52
N LYS A 672 -6.14 -9.87 -15.83
CA LYS A 672 -5.09 -10.46 -14.99
C LYS A 672 -3.91 -9.48 -14.87
N PHE A 673 -3.43 -9.22 -13.65
CA PHE A 673 -2.40 -8.19 -13.36
C PHE A 673 -2.86 -6.76 -13.66
N SER A 674 -4.16 -6.47 -13.51
CA SER A 674 -4.79 -5.17 -13.82
C SER A 674 -3.93 -4.00 -13.34
N ARG A 675 -3.67 -3.06 -14.24
CA ARG A 675 -2.73 -1.96 -13.98
C ARG A 675 -3.40 -0.91 -13.09
N ARG A 676 -2.71 -0.44 -12.05
CA ARG A 676 -3.19 0.68 -11.23
C ARG A 676 -2.83 2.01 -11.86
N GLY A 677 -3.46 3.10 -11.43
CA GLY A 677 -3.32 4.40 -12.08
C GLY A 677 -1.85 4.85 -12.21
N HIS A 678 -1.06 4.64 -11.16
CA HIS A 678 0.36 5.00 -11.14
C HIS A 678 1.25 4.10 -12.02
N TYR A 679 0.79 2.94 -12.51
CA TYR A 679 1.47 2.20 -13.58
C TYR A 679 1.59 3.04 -14.86
N TRP A 680 0.51 3.73 -15.22
CA TRP A 680 0.46 4.53 -16.43
C TRP A 680 1.38 5.76 -16.36
N VAL A 681 1.77 6.19 -15.16
CA VAL A 681 2.78 7.24 -14.98
C VAL A 681 4.13 6.75 -15.49
N PHE A 682 4.55 5.54 -15.13
CA PHE A 682 5.82 4.97 -15.65
C PHE A 682 5.74 4.69 -17.15
N ASP A 683 4.57 4.27 -17.67
CA ASP A 683 4.35 4.16 -19.11
C ASP A 683 4.56 5.49 -19.85
N LEU A 684 4.04 6.60 -19.30
CA LEU A 684 4.24 7.95 -19.83
C LEU A 684 5.72 8.38 -19.77
N TYR A 685 6.38 8.19 -18.63
CA TYR A 685 7.79 8.55 -18.45
C TYR A 685 8.72 7.76 -19.38
N TYR A 686 8.59 6.43 -19.39
CA TYR A 686 9.48 5.56 -20.14
C TYR A 686 9.30 5.71 -21.65
N ASN A 687 8.07 5.75 -22.14
CA ASN A 687 7.82 5.71 -23.59
C ASN A 687 7.72 7.10 -24.24
N ARG A 688 7.53 8.19 -23.48
CA ARG A 688 7.17 9.50 -24.06
C ARG A 688 7.91 10.70 -23.49
N PHE A 689 8.58 10.61 -22.33
CA PHE A 689 9.12 11.80 -21.69
C PHE A 689 10.56 12.13 -22.09
N GLY A 690 11.42 11.16 -22.40
CA GLY A 690 12.85 11.39 -22.69
C GLY A 690 13.70 11.61 -21.44
N THR A 691 15.00 11.85 -21.62
CA THR A 691 15.99 11.86 -20.49
C THR A 691 16.75 13.17 -20.31
N LYS A 692 16.81 14.03 -21.34
CA LYS A 692 17.57 15.30 -21.33
C LYS A 692 16.69 16.45 -20.84
N VAL A 693 16.60 16.60 -19.52
CA VAL A 693 15.71 17.55 -18.83
C VAL A 693 16.13 18.99 -19.11
N ILE A 694 15.17 19.84 -19.44
CA ILE A 694 15.35 21.27 -19.70
C ILE A 694 14.57 22.13 -18.70
N ASP A 695 14.93 23.40 -18.57
CA ASP A 695 14.19 24.35 -17.73
C ASP A 695 12.76 24.53 -18.24
N ALA A 696 11.80 24.26 -17.35
CA ALA A 696 10.37 24.36 -17.60
C ALA A 696 9.68 24.92 -16.37
N LYS A 697 8.78 25.89 -16.55
CA LYS A 697 8.06 26.56 -15.46
C LYS A 697 6.63 26.89 -15.85
N SER A 698 5.74 26.81 -14.87
CA SER A 698 4.36 27.30 -14.92
C SER A 698 4.22 28.43 -13.92
N ASP A 699 3.45 29.46 -14.25
CA ASP A 699 3.07 30.51 -13.30
C ASP A 699 1.82 30.14 -12.46
N TYR A 700 1.26 28.95 -12.67
CA TYR A 700 0.11 28.44 -11.94
C TYR A 700 0.47 27.25 -11.04
N GLU A 701 0.24 27.38 -9.73
CA GLU A 701 0.65 26.40 -8.70
C GLU A 701 0.04 25.00 -8.87
N ASN A 702 -1.17 24.93 -9.47
CA ASN A 702 -1.85 23.66 -9.71
C ASN A 702 -1.47 23.04 -11.06
N LEU A 703 -0.64 23.68 -11.88
CA LEU A 703 -0.11 23.09 -13.11
C LEU A 703 1.41 22.89 -12.97
N SER A 704 1.81 21.70 -12.57
CA SER A 704 3.23 21.33 -12.59
C SER A 704 3.64 20.99 -14.02
N VAL A 705 4.84 21.40 -14.43
CA VAL A 705 5.39 21.10 -15.75
C VAL A 705 6.82 20.60 -15.66
N HIS A 706 7.10 19.53 -16.40
CA HIS A 706 8.42 18.96 -16.58
C HIS A 706 8.67 18.84 -18.09
N ALA A 707 9.89 19.07 -18.57
CA ALA A 707 10.18 18.94 -19.99
C ALA A 707 11.57 18.35 -20.28
N THR A 708 11.67 17.65 -21.40
CA THR A 708 12.96 17.17 -21.93
C THR A 708 13.09 17.41 -23.42
N MET A 709 14.32 17.36 -23.92
CA MET A 709 14.59 17.17 -25.35
C MET A 709 14.55 15.66 -25.67
N LEU A 710 13.71 15.26 -26.62
CA LEU A 710 13.77 13.91 -27.22
C LEU A 710 14.86 13.83 -28.29
N ASP A 711 14.98 14.91 -29.07
CA ASP A 711 15.99 15.16 -30.07
C ASP A 711 16.11 16.68 -30.30
N ASP A 712 16.98 17.14 -31.20
CA ASP A 712 17.21 18.57 -31.46
C ASP A 712 15.98 19.32 -32.03
N ARG A 713 14.93 18.60 -32.42
CA ARG A 713 13.72 19.12 -33.04
C ARG A 713 12.45 18.84 -32.25
N THR A 714 12.52 18.10 -31.14
CA THR A 714 11.33 17.63 -30.44
C THR A 714 11.50 17.78 -28.93
N ILE A 715 10.62 18.57 -28.32
CA ILE A 715 10.51 18.71 -26.86
C ILE A 715 9.35 17.84 -26.38
N ALA A 716 9.57 17.03 -25.34
CA ALA A 716 8.49 16.42 -24.58
C ALA A 716 8.13 17.34 -23.40
N LEU A 717 6.89 17.83 -23.37
CA LEU A 717 6.32 18.56 -22.23
C LEU A 717 5.35 17.64 -21.50
N MET A 718 5.61 17.33 -20.23
CA MET A 718 4.65 16.72 -19.32
C MET A 718 4.03 17.81 -18.45
N ALA A 719 2.72 17.96 -18.51
CA ALA A 719 1.95 18.87 -17.66
C ALA A 719 1.01 18.06 -16.77
N ILE A 720 0.97 18.38 -15.47
CA ILE A 720 0.14 17.74 -14.46
C ILE A 720 -0.79 18.80 -13.88
N ASN A 721 -2.06 18.78 -14.29
CA ASN A 721 -3.08 19.67 -13.73
C ASN A 721 -3.70 19.02 -12.48
N LYS A 722 -3.40 19.62 -11.34
CA LYS A 722 -3.79 19.21 -9.99
C LYS A 722 -5.04 19.93 -9.49
N SER A 723 -5.71 20.75 -10.32
CA SER A 723 -7.00 21.35 -9.98
C SER A 723 -8.15 20.44 -10.41
N LYS A 724 -9.14 20.22 -9.54
CA LYS A 724 -10.43 19.57 -9.90
C LYS A 724 -11.37 20.53 -10.64
N PHE A 725 -11.12 21.83 -10.56
CA PHE A 725 -12.11 22.85 -10.92
C PHE A 725 -11.69 23.72 -12.09
N ASP A 726 -10.40 23.70 -12.45
CA ASP A 726 -9.88 24.63 -13.44
C ASP A 726 -9.23 23.87 -14.60
N ILE A 727 -9.62 24.28 -15.81
CA ILE A 727 -8.83 24.05 -17.01
C ILE A 727 -7.67 25.04 -16.96
N ALA A 728 -6.45 24.55 -17.05
CA ALA A 728 -5.29 25.42 -17.20
C ALA A 728 -5.11 25.75 -18.68
N SER A 729 -5.61 26.92 -19.08
CA SER A 729 -5.53 27.48 -20.43
C SER A 729 -4.14 28.08 -20.64
N ALA A 730 -3.20 27.24 -21.03
CA ALA A 730 -1.79 27.56 -21.08
C ALA A 730 -1.39 28.18 -22.42
N LYS A 731 -0.65 29.29 -22.37
CA LYS A 731 0.20 29.76 -23.47
C LYS A 731 1.61 29.20 -23.28
N ILE A 732 2.07 28.40 -24.24
CA ILE A 732 3.37 27.71 -24.19
C ILE A 732 4.42 28.56 -24.92
N ASP A 733 5.27 29.22 -24.13
CA ASP A 733 6.38 30.07 -24.57
C ASP A 733 7.68 29.28 -24.57
N ILE A 734 8.24 29.00 -25.75
CA ILE A 734 9.44 28.18 -25.91
C ILE A 734 10.56 29.04 -26.50
N LYS A 735 11.59 29.31 -25.70
CA LYS A 735 12.67 30.22 -26.10
C LYS A 735 13.44 29.67 -27.28
N GLY A 736 13.49 30.43 -28.38
CA GLY A 736 14.25 30.08 -29.59
C GLY A 736 13.72 28.86 -30.35
N PHE A 737 12.50 28.41 -30.04
CA PHE A 737 11.90 27.22 -30.63
C PHE A 737 10.43 27.51 -30.97
N LYS A 738 10.08 27.36 -32.24
CA LYS A 738 8.68 27.49 -32.69
C LYS A 738 8.12 26.09 -32.94
N PRO A 739 7.17 25.61 -32.12
CA PRO A 739 6.55 24.32 -32.37
C PRO A 739 5.61 24.41 -33.58
N SER A 740 5.32 23.26 -34.17
CA SER A 740 4.24 23.06 -35.13
C SER A 740 2.89 23.42 -34.48
N THR A 741 1.90 23.77 -35.31
CA THR A 741 0.55 24.13 -34.82
C THR A 741 -0.23 22.95 -34.25
N THR A 742 0.32 21.74 -34.36
CA THR A 742 -0.16 20.53 -33.71
C THR A 742 0.95 19.81 -32.97
N ALA A 743 0.59 19.07 -31.92
CA ALA A 743 1.51 18.25 -31.14
C ALA A 743 0.93 16.86 -30.91
N LYS A 744 1.73 15.82 -31.17
CA LYS A 744 1.37 14.45 -30.81
C LYS A 744 1.33 14.37 -29.28
N SER A 745 0.21 13.92 -28.72
CA SER A 745 -0.05 14.06 -27.29
C SER A 745 -0.71 12.81 -26.69
N TRP A 746 -0.51 12.61 -25.40
CA TRP A 746 -1.15 11.57 -24.60
C TRP A 746 -1.72 12.16 -23.33
N GLN A 747 -2.96 11.80 -22.99
CA GLN A 747 -3.64 12.29 -21.79
C GLN A 747 -4.12 11.14 -20.91
N PHE A 748 -3.91 11.29 -19.60
CA PHE A 748 -4.42 10.39 -18.57
C PHE A 748 -5.22 11.18 -17.54
N SER A 749 -6.49 10.83 -17.37
CA SER A 749 -7.47 11.52 -16.51
C SER A 749 -8.57 10.54 -16.06
N GLU A 750 -9.63 11.06 -15.44
CA GLU A 750 -10.81 10.25 -15.09
C GLU A 750 -11.54 9.65 -16.31
N LYS A 751 -11.27 10.13 -17.53
CA LYS A 751 -11.76 9.47 -18.77
C LYS A 751 -11.10 8.12 -19.00
N GLU A 752 -9.83 8.01 -18.61
CA GLU A 752 -8.99 6.83 -18.88
C GLU A 752 -8.90 5.89 -17.67
N TYR A 753 -9.15 6.41 -16.47
CA TYR A 753 -8.98 5.66 -15.23
C TYR A 753 -9.96 6.04 -14.12
N VAL A 754 -10.68 5.03 -13.62
CA VAL A 754 -11.60 5.17 -12.49
C VAL A 754 -11.48 3.93 -11.60
N TRP A 755 -11.14 4.13 -10.34
CA TRP A 755 -11.12 3.09 -9.31
C TRP A 755 -12.49 2.93 -8.64
N SER A 756 -13.07 1.72 -8.64
CA SER A 756 -14.28 1.43 -7.87
C SER A 756 -13.93 0.94 -6.47
N ARG A 757 -14.56 1.55 -5.47
CA ARG A 757 -14.40 1.16 -4.06
C ARG A 757 -15.13 -0.14 -3.76
N GLU A 758 -16.25 -0.32 -4.43
CA GLU A 758 -17.19 -1.42 -4.25
C GLU A 758 -16.63 -2.71 -4.85
N LEU A 759 -15.96 -2.63 -6.01
CA LEU A 759 -15.34 -3.78 -6.67
C LEU A 759 -13.85 -3.94 -6.35
N TYR A 760 -13.23 -2.95 -5.69
CA TYR A 760 -11.79 -2.93 -5.40
C TYR A 760 -10.92 -3.20 -6.65
N ARG A 761 -11.30 -2.58 -7.77
CA ARG A 761 -10.60 -2.68 -9.05
C ARG A 761 -10.95 -1.47 -9.93
N PRO A 762 -10.17 -1.17 -10.96
CA PRO A 762 -10.56 -0.11 -11.88
C PRO A 762 -11.73 -0.56 -12.76
N ILE A 763 -12.76 0.29 -12.86
CA ILE A 763 -13.92 0.07 -13.76
C ILE A 763 -13.74 0.77 -15.11
N VAL A 764 -12.83 1.74 -15.15
CA VAL A 764 -12.28 2.34 -16.37
C VAL A 764 -10.76 2.22 -16.27
N ASN A 765 -10.12 1.63 -17.28
CA ASN A 765 -8.67 1.45 -17.30
C ASN A 765 -8.14 1.29 -18.73
N THR A 766 -8.27 2.33 -19.54
CA THR A 766 -7.83 2.30 -20.95
C THR A 766 -6.35 2.64 -21.11
N GLY A 767 -5.72 3.20 -20.08
CA GLY A 767 -4.43 3.85 -20.18
C GLY A 767 -4.50 5.19 -20.93
N PRO A 768 -3.37 5.91 -21.08
CA PRO A 768 -3.34 7.24 -21.66
C PRO A 768 -3.85 7.27 -23.11
N THR A 769 -4.85 8.13 -23.38
CA THR A 769 -5.41 8.33 -24.72
C THR A 769 -4.43 9.12 -25.60
N GLU A 770 -4.11 8.60 -26.78
CA GLU A 770 -3.31 9.30 -27.80
C GLU A 770 -4.19 10.19 -28.69
N PHE A 771 -3.72 11.41 -28.96
CA PHE A 771 -4.40 12.37 -29.85
C PHE A 771 -3.41 13.41 -30.42
N ASN A 772 -3.88 14.22 -31.39
CA ASN A 772 -3.14 15.38 -31.89
C ASN A 772 -3.72 16.65 -31.27
N ALA A 773 -3.02 17.23 -30.30
CA ALA A 773 -3.38 18.50 -29.71
C ALA A 773 -3.23 19.63 -30.74
N ARG A 774 -4.21 20.54 -30.78
CA ARG A 774 -4.16 21.73 -31.63
C ARG A 774 -3.64 22.89 -30.79
N LEU A 775 -2.44 23.38 -31.13
CA LEU A 775 -1.80 24.51 -30.48
C LEU A 775 -2.18 25.85 -31.13
N GLY A 776 -2.51 25.82 -32.43
CA GLY A 776 -2.76 27.01 -33.23
C GLY A 776 -1.53 27.92 -33.35
N ASP A 777 -1.73 29.13 -33.86
CA ASP A 777 -0.65 30.12 -34.01
C ASP A 777 -0.23 30.77 -32.68
N SER A 778 -1.09 30.67 -31.66
CA SER A 778 -0.84 31.22 -30.32
C SER A 778 -0.02 30.30 -29.41
N ASN A 779 0.30 29.07 -29.87
CA ASN A 779 0.92 28.01 -29.09
C ASN A 779 0.20 27.74 -27.77
N SER A 780 -1.12 27.57 -27.82
CA SER A 780 -1.96 27.46 -26.63
C SER A 780 -2.58 26.06 -26.50
N TYR A 781 -2.72 25.58 -25.26
CA TYR A 781 -3.44 24.34 -24.98
C TYR A 781 -4.18 24.40 -23.65
N ASN A 782 -5.37 23.81 -23.61
CA ASN A 782 -6.22 23.72 -22.44
C ASN A 782 -5.96 22.38 -21.73
N PHE A 783 -5.15 22.38 -20.67
CA PHE A 783 -4.90 21.19 -19.87
C PHE A 783 -6.11 20.91 -18.95
N PRO A 784 -6.84 19.78 -19.12
CA PRO A 784 -8.07 19.53 -18.38
C PRO A 784 -7.84 19.33 -16.87
N PRO A 785 -8.85 19.53 -16.02
CA PRO A 785 -8.76 19.22 -14.59
C PRO A 785 -8.28 17.78 -14.36
N TYR A 786 -7.51 17.58 -13.27
CA TYR A 786 -7.05 16.26 -12.82
C TYR A 786 -6.50 15.39 -13.96
N SER A 787 -5.51 15.92 -14.66
CA SER A 787 -4.95 15.26 -15.83
C SER A 787 -3.43 15.30 -15.85
N ILE A 788 -2.86 14.28 -16.48
CA ILE A 788 -1.46 14.25 -16.92
C ILE A 788 -1.50 14.31 -18.44
N THR A 789 -0.81 15.27 -19.05
CA THR A 789 -0.67 15.37 -20.50
C THR A 789 0.80 15.39 -20.88
N VAL A 790 1.22 14.48 -21.76
CA VAL A 790 2.54 14.52 -22.40
C VAL A 790 2.37 14.96 -23.83
N MET A 791 3.06 16.01 -24.26
CA MET A 791 3.02 16.57 -25.61
C MET A 791 4.40 16.54 -26.25
N HIS A 792 4.49 16.03 -27.47
CA HIS A 792 5.69 16.13 -28.31
C HIS A 792 5.58 17.37 -29.19
N LEU A 793 6.23 18.43 -28.76
CA LEU A 793 6.31 19.74 -29.41
C LEU A 793 7.44 19.69 -30.45
N LYS A 794 7.08 19.47 -31.72
CA LYS A 794 8.03 19.34 -32.83
C LYS A 794 8.23 20.67 -33.56
N LYS A 795 9.47 21.01 -33.88
CA LYS A 795 9.85 22.20 -34.67
C LYS A 795 9.46 22.10 -36.14
#